data_AF-A0A1V3C927-F1
#
_entry.id   AF-A0A1V3C927-F1
#
_cell.length_a   1.000
_cell.length_b   1.000
_cell.length_c   1.000
_cell.angle_alpha   90.00
_cell.angle_beta   90.00
_cell.angle_gamma   90.00
#
_symmetry.space_group_name_H-M   'P 1'
#
loop_
_entity.id
_entity.type
_entity.pdbx_description
1 polymer ?
#
loop_
_entity_poly.entity_id
_entity_poly.type
_entity_poly.pdbx_seq_one_letter_code
_entity_poly.pdbx_strand_id
1 'polypeptide(L)'
;MSGPALGRVNEEAVAGALRRALEADQQRVEKGRPASVARALALSADPHWDGPHTFTMSFDGNDLRVRVVGSDSVLGAVRELSRPRQDTDYLVILTPREPAEFGEALLGRFLGEDVVRVNNWELLAVDLKVTGIDPRLYSRRWGWLADTLREIRATRQLRLGAGVLKLEQALSIAASVRFGREPGEQIDGAALLEWSRDPDAVYAFNRLHEDERDELRAELENGLGAVPRVLFRLLDRDLVLDAVPIGLALSELADAARGDQTANNAWIRAQERYFGVQQPGAKDVEAFGRACAAALLRLLDGHDQEQASETIRRAEELLGQLDAAPVARASRLLDAGLHARLADLGQQINAVLGSSQADGPGAPLLPQDLREVEAALERLRGHRRHDETEATGQTALNAVRLLRRLALGTEDGPMGEDTPTTAREWIQAHVDDTGWVDRAASALWHCHTAVPALDQAVGRLYEHARRWRADVDARFAAIVNTWNSGHSATDHQPRAETLLDHFARPLADDRAPLTIVLDGMSVEVAVQLAEEINARGRMAEIGRGSQDTAGRRGVLATVPSTTNCSRASLLCGRLTTGKQDTERAGFSALWNTPAFGRRKAVLYHQRDLETGAGLHLPLKVQESIDETDTAVAVVLNTIDDALAKGRESNSPTWRLEQIGKLASLLDAAARAGRSVLLTSDHGHVWDRRESVKTQAGESARYRTGEAGDGEVVATGERVLFGDGRLVVPYREDIRYTDRKEGYHGGFSAAEMVIPVLAFVPVPESTPKGWVRLSQAQLEPLWWSQALESATAQAPAPPVEPATTGRRKTAKRAADPQAPALFGDEALVPDTLGTKVVASSAFKASVARTPRAPGAQEVAAVIDALAAVGGANPRLPVSTAARAAGKAEAPQRAVRFLKMVVKVLNVEAYPVLTLPDGERSAELNTALLQQQFLSEGA
;
A
#
# COMPACT_ATOMS: atom_id res chain seq x y z
N MET A 1 56.15 -17.76 7.13
CA MET A 1 55.49 -18.83 6.37
C MET A 1 55.12 -19.92 7.35
N SER A 2 53.90 -19.88 7.91
CA SER A 2 53.34 -21.04 8.59
C SER A 2 52.95 -22.03 7.51
N GLY A 3 53.45 -23.26 7.57
CA GLY A 3 52.98 -24.34 6.69
C GLY A 3 51.47 -24.57 6.86
N PRO A 4 50.82 -25.24 5.90
CA PRO A 4 49.40 -25.57 6.01
C PRO A 4 49.15 -26.29 7.34
N ALA A 5 48.10 -25.90 8.07
CA ALA A 5 47.72 -26.55 9.31
C ALA A 5 47.36 -28.02 9.00
N LEU A 6 48.24 -28.95 9.34
CA LEU A 6 48.00 -30.37 9.15
C LEU A 6 46.86 -30.81 10.09
N GLY A 7 45.81 -31.38 9.53
CA GLY A 7 44.64 -31.81 10.29
C GLY A 7 44.90 -33.09 11.08
N ARG A 8 44.10 -33.30 12.13
CA ARG A 8 43.96 -34.61 12.78
C ARG A 8 43.27 -35.59 11.84
N VAL A 9 43.64 -36.86 11.94
CA VAL A 9 43.10 -37.96 11.14
C VAL A 9 42.39 -38.97 12.05
N ASN A 10 41.38 -39.66 11.52
CA ASN A 10 40.63 -40.71 12.23
C ASN A 10 41.02 -42.11 11.73
N GLU A 11 40.45 -43.16 12.33
CA GLU A 11 40.72 -44.58 12.01
C GLU A 11 40.47 -44.90 10.53
N GLU A 12 39.39 -44.39 9.97
CA GLU A 12 39.04 -44.61 8.56
C GLU A 12 40.03 -43.96 7.60
N ALA A 13 40.49 -42.73 7.89
CA ALA A 13 41.48 -42.03 7.08
C ALA A 13 42.83 -42.77 7.06
N VAL A 14 43.24 -43.29 8.22
CA VAL A 14 44.47 -44.08 8.36
C VAL A 14 44.35 -45.42 7.62
N ALA A 15 43.22 -46.11 7.78
CA ALA A 15 42.94 -47.37 7.08
C ALA A 15 42.89 -47.18 5.55
N GLY A 16 42.26 -46.10 5.08
CA GLY A 16 42.17 -45.77 3.66
C GLY A 16 43.52 -45.43 3.05
N ALA A 17 44.34 -44.62 3.73
CA ALA A 17 45.69 -44.29 3.27
C ALA A 17 46.58 -45.53 3.19
N LEU A 18 46.51 -46.41 4.19
CA LEU A 18 47.26 -47.66 4.19
C LEU A 18 46.79 -48.62 3.09
N ARG A 19 45.47 -48.77 2.91
CA ARG A 19 44.91 -49.59 1.82
C ARG A 19 45.47 -49.19 0.46
N ARG A 20 45.45 -47.90 0.13
CA ARG A 20 45.98 -47.41 -1.16
C ARG A 20 47.47 -47.61 -1.30
N ALA A 21 48.24 -47.43 -0.23
CA ALA A 21 49.67 -47.69 -0.26
C ALA A 21 49.95 -49.17 -0.59
N LEU A 22 49.11 -50.08 -0.09
CA LEU A 22 49.17 -51.52 -0.39
C LEU A 22 48.69 -51.83 -1.82
N GLU A 23 47.60 -51.24 -2.29
CA GLU A 23 47.12 -51.38 -3.68
C GLU A 23 48.14 -50.85 -4.69
N ALA A 24 48.77 -49.70 -4.40
CA ALA A 24 49.83 -49.14 -5.23
C ALA A 24 51.07 -50.04 -5.27
N ASP A 25 51.41 -50.70 -4.15
CA ASP A 25 52.46 -51.70 -4.12
C ASP A 25 52.08 -52.95 -4.92
N GLN A 26 50.85 -53.46 -4.78
CA GLN A 26 50.33 -54.57 -5.60
C GLN A 26 50.41 -54.24 -7.09
N GLN A 27 49.96 -53.06 -7.52
CA GLN A 27 50.06 -52.62 -8.91
C GLN A 27 51.52 -52.47 -9.38
N ARG A 28 52.45 -52.05 -8.50
CA ARG A 28 53.89 -52.05 -8.82
C ARG A 28 54.40 -53.47 -9.05
N VAL A 29 53.97 -54.41 -8.22
CA VAL A 29 54.34 -55.83 -8.31
C VAL A 29 53.79 -56.45 -9.60
N GLU A 30 52.53 -56.19 -9.93
CA GLU A 30 51.91 -56.62 -11.19
C GLU A 30 52.65 -56.06 -12.43
N LYS A 31 53.24 -54.86 -12.31
CA LYS A 31 54.09 -54.23 -13.33
C LYS A 31 55.55 -54.74 -13.33
N GLY A 32 55.84 -55.84 -12.63
CA GLY A 32 57.14 -56.53 -12.65
C GLY A 32 58.18 -55.97 -11.68
N ARG A 33 57.80 -55.10 -10.72
CA ARG A 33 58.71 -54.65 -9.66
C ARG A 33 58.68 -55.61 -8.46
N PRO A 34 59.76 -55.71 -7.66
CA PRO A 34 59.73 -56.48 -6.43
C PRO A 34 58.75 -55.86 -5.42
N ALA A 35 58.08 -56.72 -4.64
CA ALA A 35 57.17 -56.30 -3.57
C ALA A 35 57.90 -55.48 -2.51
N SER A 36 57.24 -54.46 -1.96
CA SER A 36 57.87 -53.65 -0.93
C SER A 36 58.10 -54.46 0.34
N VAL A 37 59.36 -54.42 0.82
CA VAL A 37 59.74 -54.92 2.14
C VAL A 37 59.34 -53.95 3.25
N ALA A 38 58.93 -52.72 2.89
CA ALA A 38 58.44 -51.76 3.86
C ALA A 38 57.13 -52.25 4.48
N ARG A 39 57.01 -51.99 5.78
CA ARG A 39 55.87 -52.35 6.63
C ARG A 39 55.53 -51.18 7.54
N ALA A 40 55.80 -49.97 7.06
CA ALA A 40 55.46 -48.73 7.71
C ALA A 40 54.96 -47.73 6.66
N LEU A 41 54.06 -46.82 7.03
CA LEU A 41 53.56 -45.74 6.19
C LEU A 41 53.78 -44.42 6.96
N ALA A 42 54.39 -43.44 6.32
CA ALA A 42 54.40 -42.08 6.85
C ALA A 42 53.20 -41.32 6.29
N LEU A 43 52.40 -40.73 7.16
CA LEU A 43 51.21 -39.97 6.82
C LEU A 43 51.40 -38.52 7.27
N SER A 44 51.26 -37.58 6.35
CA SER A 44 51.34 -36.15 6.62
C SER A 44 50.07 -35.71 7.36
N ALA A 45 50.20 -35.50 8.68
CA ALA A 45 49.10 -35.18 9.59
C ALA A 45 49.63 -34.54 10.89
N ASP A 46 48.74 -33.98 11.71
CA ASP A 46 49.04 -33.63 13.11
C ASP A 46 49.62 -34.89 13.80
N PRO A 47 50.79 -34.83 14.47
CA PRO A 47 51.38 -35.97 15.18
C PRO A 47 50.61 -36.32 16.47
N HIS A 48 49.28 -36.30 16.41
CA HIS A 48 48.34 -36.58 17.48
C HIS A 48 47.32 -37.62 17.02
N TRP A 49 47.10 -38.65 17.85
CA TRP A 49 46.21 -39.77 17.54
C TRP A 49 45.21 -40.00 18.68
N ASP A 50 43.92 -39.78 18.39
CA ASP A 50 42.82 -39.96 19.34
C ASP A 50 42.19 -41.37 19.27
N GLY A 51 42.57 -42.19 18.28
CA GLY A 51 42.05 -43.54 18.06
C GLY A 51 42.74 -44.64 18.86
N PRO A 52 42.33 -45.91 18.71
CA PRO A 52 42.99 -47.03 19.38
C PRO A 52 44.45 -47.15 18.94
N HIS A 53 45.35 -47.49 19.87
CA HIS A 53 46.78 -47.68 19.57
C HIS A 53 47.03 -48.76 18.51
N THR A 54 46.09 -49.69 18.34
CA THR A 54 46.14 -50.74 17.33
C THR A 54 44.71 -51.04 16.88
N PHE A 55 44.49 -51.15 15.57
CA PHE A 55 43.20 -51.56 15.01
C PHE A 55 43.39 -52.61 13.90
N THR A 56 42.30 -53.27 13.51
CA THR A 56 42.32 -54.30 12.47
C THR A 56 41.63 -53.78 11.20
N MET A 57 42.25 -53.98 10.04
CA MET A 57 41.63 -53.69 8.74
C MET A 57 41.71 -54.89 7.81
N SER A 58 40.63 -55.16 7.07
CA SER A 58 40.63 -56.18 6.02
C SER A 58 41.26 -55.62 4.74
N PHE A 59 42.20 -56.37 4.17
CA PHE A 59 42.81 -56.12 2.86
C PHE A 59 43.05 -57.44 2.12
N ASP A 60 42.56 -57.54 0.89
CA ASP A 60 42.71 -58.74 0.04
C ASP A 60 42.32 -60.06 0.74
N GLY A 61 41.22 -60.03 1.49
CA GLY A 61 40.71 -61.18 2.26
C GLY A 61 41.46 -61.51 3.56
N ASN A 62 42.47 -60.71 3.95
CA ASN A 62 43.22 -60.89 5.19
C ASN A 62 42.96 -59.76 6.19
N ASP A 63 42.88 -60.09 7.47
CA ASP A 63 42.80 -59.13 8.56
C ASP A 63 44.21 -58.68 8.98
N LEU A 64 44.54 -57.41 8.73
CA LEU A 64 45.82 -56.79 9.05
C LEU A 64 45.72 -55.99 10.35
N ARG A 65 46.66 -56.20 11.28
CA ARG A 65 46.79 -55.41 12.51
C ARG A 65 47.70 -54.21 12.29
N VAL A 66 47.16 -53.02 12.51
CA VAL A 66 47.81 -51.73 12.22
C VAL A 66 48.04 -50.96 13.51
N ARG A 67 49.29 -50.56 13.77
CA ARG A 67 49.67 -49.68 14.88
C ARG A 67 49.80 -48.25 14.38
N VAL A 68 49.20 -47.29 15.08
CA VAL A 68 49.28 -45.86 14.74
C VAL A 68 50.04 -45.11 15.82
N VAL A 69 50.98 -44.27 15.41
CA VAL A 69 51.77 -43.43 16.31
C VAL A 69 51.95 -42.02 15.73
N GLY A 70 51.90 -41.02 16.59
CA GLY A 70 52.31 -39.65 16.25
C GLY A 70 53.81 -39.45 16.44
N SER A 71 54.45 -38.75 15.53
CA SER A 71 55.86 -38.35 15.63
C SER A 71 56.07 -36.95 15.06
N ASP A 72 56.51 -36.02 15.90
CA ASP A 72 56.75 -34.62 15.53
C ASP A 72 58.14 -34.36 14.93
N SER A 73 59.03 -35.37 14.89
CA SER A 73 60.42 -35.25 14.47
C SER A 73 60.91 -36.48 13.71
N VAL A 74 61.94 -36.31 12.87
CA VAL A 74 62.58 -37.41 12.13
C VAL A 74 63.17 -38.45 13.11
N LEU A 75 63.77 -37.99 14.22
CA LEU A 75 64.32 -38.88 15.25
C LEU A 75 63.23 -39.71 15.95
N GLY A 76 62.06 -39.11 16.19
CA GLY A 76 60.88 -39.81 16.71
C GLY A 76 60.41 -40.92 15.75
N ALA A 77 60.39 -40.64 14.45
CA ALA A 77 60.00 -41.62 13.45
C ALA A 77 61.02 -42.78 13.37
N VAL A 78 62.32 -42.47 13.44
CA VAL A 78 63.39 -43.49 13.52
C VAL A 78 63.23 -44.37 14.75
N ARG A 79 62.91 -43.78 15.91
CA ARG A 79 62.66 -44.53 17.15
C ARG A 79 61.50 -45.52 16.96
N GLU A 80 60.40 -45.09 16.38
CA GLU A 80 59.24 -45.96 16.16
C GLU A 80 59.49 -47.05 15.11
N LEU A 81 60.23 -46.72 14.04
CA LEU A 81 60.67 -47.68 13.02
C LEU A 81 61.68 -48.71 13.53
N SER A 82 62.35 -48.44 14.66
CA SER A 82 63.37 -49.32 15.25
C SER A 82 62.81 -50.23 16.35
N ARG A 83 61.55 -50.03 16.76
CA ARG A 83 60.89 -50.89 17.75
C ARG A 83 60.56 -52.26 17.14
N PRO A 84 60.73 -53.36 17.89
CA PRO A 84 60.30 -54.67 17.44
C PRO A 84 58.78 -54.70 17.25
N ARG A 85 58.32 -55.28 16.14
CA ARG A 85 56.88 -55.45 15.83
C ARG A 85 56.33 -56.55 16.72
N GLN A 86 55.65 -56.19 17.80
CA GLN A 86 54.92 -57.13 18.64
C GLN A 86 53.45 -57.17 18.15
N ASP A 87 53.07 -58.24 17.45
CA ASP A 87 51.68 -58.54 17.08
C ASP A 87 50.99 -57.51 16.16
N THR A 88 51.77 -56.84 15.28
CA THR A 88 51.28 -55.82 14.32
C THR A 88 51.94 -56.00 12.95
N ASP A 89 51.13 -56.01 11.89
CA ASP A 89 51.57 -56.18 10.50
C ASP A 89 52.13 -54.88 9.91
N TYR A 90 51.50 -53.74 10.22
CA TYR A 90 51.87 -52.42 9.69
C TYR A 90 51.94 -51.35 10.77
N LEU A 91 52.82 -50.37 10.56
CA LEU A 91 52.96 -49.16 11.36
C LEU A 91 52.56 -47.92 10.55
N VAL A 92 51.66 -47.09 11.05
CA VAL A 92 51.39 -45.77 10.46
C VAL A 92 51.96 -44.69 11.38
N ILE A 93 52.83 -43.84 10.84
CA ILE A 93 53.44 -42.71 11.54
C ILE A 93 52.77 -41.43 11.06
N LEU A 94 52.04 -40.75 11.94
CA LEU A 94 51.49 -39.42 11.71
C LEU A 94 52.61 -38.40 11.97
N THR A 95 52.98 -37.63 10.95
CA THR A 95 54.15 -36.75 11.03
C THR A 95 53.89 -35.42 10.32
N PRO A 96 54.33 -34.28 10.89
CA PRO A 96 54.28 -33.00 10.22
C PRO A 96 55.45 -32.77 9.26
N ARG A 97 56.38 -33.73 9.17
CA ARG A 97 57.62 -33.63 8.41
C ARG A 97 57.41 -33.91 6.93
N GLU A 98 58.07 -33.12 6.08
CA GLU A 98 58.06 -33.29 4.63
C GLU A 98 59.05 -34.39 4.20
N PRO A 99 58.85 -35.03 3.02
CA PRO A 99 59.71 -36.12 2.54
C PRO A 99 61.20 -35.77 2.51
N ALA A 100 61.52 -34.52 2.15
CA ALA A 100 62.89 -34.02 2.08
C ALA A 100 63.64 -34.06 3.43
N GLU A 101 62.92 -34.05 4.56
CA GLU A 101 63.51 -34.12 5.91
C GLU A 101 63.93 -35.54 6.32
N PHE A 102 63.35 -36.58 5.71
CA PHE A 102 63.64 -37.98 6.06
C PHE A 102 64.90 -38.52 5.36
N GLY A 103 65.22 -38.02 4.16
CA GLY A 103 66.30 -38.54 3.33
C GLY A 103 66.00 -39.94 2.74
N GLU A 104 66.67 -40.29 1.64
CA GLU A 104 66.36 -41.49 0.84
C GLU A 104 66.38 -42.80 1.64
N ALA A 105 67.36 -42.95 2.55
CA ALA A 105 67.50 -44.17 3.35
C ALA A 105 66.32 -44.42 4.31
N LEU A 106 65.70 -43.36 4.81
CA LEU A 106 64.56 -43.45 5.73
C LEU A 106 63.24 -43.51 4.97
N LEU A 107 63.12 -42.77 3.86
CA LEU A 107 62.01 -42.89 2.92
C LEU A 107 61.85 -44.32 2.41
N GLY A 108 62.96 -45.01 2.10
CA GLY A 108 62.97 -46.44 1.72
C GLY A 108 62.36 -47.40 2.76
N ARG A 109 62.13 -46.95 4.00
CA ARG A 109 61.45 -47.75 5.05
C ARG A 109 59.94 -47.55 5.09
N PHE A 110 59.41 -46.59 4.31
CA PHE A 110 57.98 -46.34 4.16
C PHE A 110 57.43 -46.95 2.87
N LEU A 111 56.18 -47.42 2.92
CA LEU A 111 55.42 -47.82 1.76
C LEU A 111 55.30 -46.63 0.81
N GLY A 112 55.64 -46.85 -0.47
CA GLY A 112 55.65 -45.80 -1.49
C GLY A 112 56.92 -44.94 -1.52
N GLU A 113 57.85 -45.12 -0.56
CA GLU A 113 59.10 -44.36 -0.46
C GLU A 113 58.87 -42.84 -0.30
N ASP A 114 57.73 -42.45 0.31
CA ASP A 114 57.28 -41.07 0.43
C ASP A 114 56.49 -40.83 1.74
N VAL A 115 56.24 -39.56 2.07
CA VAL A 115 55.27 -39.17 3.11
C VAL A 115 53.92 -38.93 2.43
N VAL A 116 52.98 -39.84 2.64
CA VAL A 116 51.66 -39.79 2.00
C VAL A 116 50.81 -38.67 2.61
N ARG A 117 50.25 -37.79 1.78
CA ARG A 117 49.27 -36.79 2.24
C ARG A 117 47.86 -37.36 2.19
N VAL A 118 47.07 -37.10 3.24
CA VAL A 118 45.64 -37.41 3.22
C VAL A 118 44.94 -36.42 2.30
N ASN A 119 44.17 -36.93 1.36
CA ASN A 119 43.43 -36.10 0.42
C ASN A 119 42.14 -35.60 1.08
N ASN A 120 42.02 -34.29 1.30
CA ASN A 120 40.86 -33.69 1.98
C ASN A 120 39.53 -34.01 1.29
N TRP A 121 39.54 -34.26 -0.01
CA TRP A 121 38.38 -34.73 -0.76
C TRP A 121 37.89 -36.11 -0.32
N GLU A 122 38.78 -37.03 0.02
CA GLU A 122 38.39 -38.39 0.45
C GLU A 122 37.78 -38.41 1.85
N LEU A 123 38.34 -37.60 2.75
CA LEU A 123 37.74 -37.37 4.08
C LEU A 123 36.32 -36.82 3.92
N LEU A 124 36.19 -35.82 3.05
CA LEU A 124 34.92 -35.20 2.75
C LEU A 124 33.94 -36.18 2.06
N ALA A 125 34.42 -37.11 1.23
CA ALA A 125 33.57 -38.10 0.56
C ALA A 125 32.86 -39.03 1.55
N VAL A 126 33.62 -39.53 2.53
CA VAL A 126 33.12 -40.39 3.62
C VAL A 126 32.13 -39.61 4.47
N ASP A 127 32.51 -38.39 4.88
CA ASP A 127 31.66 -37.51 5.67
C ASP A 127 30.33 -37.24 4.95
N LEU A 128 30.38 -36.85 3.68
CA LEU A 128 29.20 -36.50 2.88
C LEU A 128 28.39 -37.72 2.40
N LYS A 129 28.88 -38.95 2.61
CA LYS A 129 28.26 -40.20 2.14
C LYS A 129 28.00 -40.20 0.62
N VAL A 130 28.90 -39.57 -0.14
CA VAL A 130 28.84 -39.54 -1.62
C VAL A 130 29.51 -40.79 -2.19
N THR A 131 29.00 -41.29 -3.32
CA THR A 131 29.52 -42.52 -3.95
C THR A 131 30.79 -42.28 -4.77
N GLY A 132 31.18 -41.03 -4.97
CA GLY A 132 32.38 -40.62 -5.70
C GLY A 132 32.54 -39.11 -5.78
N ILE A 133 33.70 -38.66 -6.27
CA ILE A 133 34.04 -37.25 -6.45
C ILE A 133 34.46 -37.04 -7.90
N ASP A 134 33.98 -35.96 -8.52
CA ASP A 134 34.35 -35.57 -9.88
C ASP A 134 35.89 -35.40 -10.01
N PRO A 135 36.55 -36.06 -10.99
CA PRO A 135 38.00 -35.95 -11.18
C PRO A 135 38.54 -34.52 -11.29
N ARG A 136 37.73 -33.58 -11.79
CA ARG A 136 38.11 -32.15 -11.91
C ARG A 136 38.46 -31.55 -10.56
N LEU A 137 37.77 -31.96 -9.48
CA LEU A 137 37.95 -31.43 -8.12
C LEU A 137 39.34 -31.72 -7.54
N TYR A 138 40.04 -32.76 -8.03
CA TYR A 138 41.41 -33.07 -7.62
C TYR A 138 42.48 -32.18 -8.28
N SER A 139 42.10 -31.31 -9.23
CA SER A 139 43.05 -30.38 -9.83
C SER A 139 43.52 -29.34 -8.81
N ARG A 140 44.76 -28.86 -8.96
CA ARG A 140 45.35 -27.84 -8.07
C ARG A 140 44.48 -26.57 -7.95
N ARG A 141 43.76 -26.21 -9.02
CA ARG A 141 42.84 -25.06 -9.07
C ARG A 141 41.70 -25.17 -8.06
N TRP A 142 41.16 -26.37 -7.85
CA TRP A 142 39.99 -26.61 -7.00
C TRP A 142 40.33 -27.16 -5.61
N GLY A 143 41.61 -27.19 -5.24
CA GLY A 143 42.06 -27.75 -3.96
C GLY A 143 41.45 -27.08 -2.73
N TRP A 144 41.14 -25.78 -2.82
CA TRP A 144 40.53 -25.00 -1.73
C TRP A 144 39.10 -25.42 -1.38
N LEU A 145 38.32 -25.93 -2.36
CA LEU A 145 36.91 -26.28 -2.17
C LEU A 145 36.72 -27.39 -1.13
N ALA A 146 37.68 -28.31 -1.01
CA ALA A 146 37.61 -29.38 -0.02
C ALA A 146 37.57 -28.81 1.40
N ASP A 147 38.39 -27.80 1.69
CA ASP A 147 38.47 -27.18 3.01
C ASP A 147 37.24 -26.31 3.27
N THR A 148 36.83 -25.50 2.29
CA THR A 148 35.59 -24.70 2.38
C THR A 148 34.36 -25.56 2.65
N LEU A 149 34.18 -26.69 1.96
CA LEU A 149 33.03 -27.57 2.19
C LEU A 149 33.07 -28.23 3.58
N ARG A 150 34.25 -28.54 4.11
CA ARG A 150 34.40 -29.04 5.49
C ARG A 150 34.04 -27.96 6.51
N GLU A 151 34.48 -26.73 6.32
CA GLU A 151 34.11 -25.58 7.16
C GLU A 151 32.59 -25.35 7.18
N ILE A 152 31.98 -25.34 5.99
CA ILE A 152 30.52 -25.19 5.85
C ILE A 152 29.81 -26.32 6.57
N ARG A 153 30.24 -27.57 6.36
CA ARG A 153 29.62 -28.74 7.00
C ARG A 153 29.71 -28.69 8.53
N ALA A 154 30.80 -28.14 9.08
CA ALA A 154 30.97 -28.03 10.53
C ALA A 154 29.90 -27.16 11.20
N THR A 155 29.31 -26.22 10.44
CA THR A 155 28.31 -25.27 10.95
C THR A 155 26.91 -25.48 10.35
N ARG A 156 26.80 -26.14 9.18
CA ARG A 156 25.56 -26.32 8.44
C ARG A 156 25.41 -27.75 7.90
N GLN A 157 24.17 -28.23 7.80
CA GLN A 157 23.91 -29.51 7.15
C GLN A 157 23.98 -29.37 5.63
N LEU A 158 24.81 -30.20 4.99
CA LEU A 158 24.88 -30.32 3.54
C LEU A 158 23.91 -31.42 3.07
N ARG A 159 22.91 -31.04 2.27
CA ARG A 159 21.96 -31.99 1.65
C ARG A 159 22.47 -32.39 0.28
N LEU A 160 23.27 -33.45 0.24
CA LEU A 160 23.74 -34.05 -1.00
C LEU A 160 22.93 -35.32 -1.28
N GLY A 161 22.55 -35.53 -2.55
CA GLY A 161 21.95 -36.80 -2.97
C GLY A 161 22.98 -37.93 -2.87
N ALA A 162 22.51 -39.18 -2.70
CA ALA A 162 23.37 -40.35 -2.79
C ALA A 162 23.90 -40.47 -4.23
N GLY A 163 25.11 -39.96 -4.48
CA GLY A 163 25.68 -39.88 -5.82
C GLY A 163 27.08 -39.26 -5.83
N VAL A 164 27.55 -38.87 -7.02
CA VAL A 164 28.87 -38.25 -7.21
C VAL A 164 28.80 -36.75 -6.93
N LEU A 165 29.71 -36.24 -6.09
CA LEU A 165 29.87 -34.79 -5.87
C LEU A 165 30.48 -34.15 -7.12
N LYS A 166 29.66 -33.37 -7.84
CA LYS A 166 30.07 -32.64 -9.04
C LYS A 166 30.71 -31.30 -8.70
N LEU A 167 31.61 -30.82 -9.56
CA LEU A 167 32.24 -29.50 -9.42
C LEU A 167 31.19 -28.38 -9.30
N GLU A 168 30.16 -28.41 -10.14
CA GLU A 168 29.12 -27.39 -10.18
C GLU A 168 28.31 -27.36 -8.87
N GLN A 169 28.07 -28.53 -8.27
CA GLN A 169 27.37 -28.64 -6.99
C GLN A 169 28.25 -28.18 -5.82
N ALA A 170 29.54 -28.52 -5.84
CA ALA A 170 30.51 -28.06 -4.85
C ALA A 170 30.65 -26.52 -4.87
N LEU A 171 30.79 -25.94 -6.07
CA LEU A 171 30.85 -24.49 -6.27
C LEU A 171 29.55 -23.81 -5.85
N SER A 172 28.39 -24.36 -6.21
CA SER A 172 27.09 -23.82 -5.81
C SER A 172 26.94 -23.77 -4.28
N ILE A 173 27.36 -24.82 -3.57
CA ILE A 173 27.35 -24.84 -2.10
C ILE A 173 28.30 -23.80 -1.51
N ALA A 174 29.54 -23.72 -2.02
CA ALA A 174 30.51 -22.75 -1.55
C ALA A 174 30.03 -21.31 -1.78
N ALA A 175 29.59 -21.00 -3.01
CA ALA A 175 29.08 -19.68 -3.36
C ALA A 175 27.87 -19.31 -2.51
N SER A 176 26.82 -20.14 -2.48
CA SER A 176 25.59 -19.84 -1.71
C SER A 176 25.89 -19.44 -0.27
N VAL A 177 26.70 -20.21 0.44
CA VAL A 177 27.04 -19.91 1.84
C VAL A 177 27.90 -18.66 1.99
N ARG A 178 28.90 -18.45 1.12
CA ARG A 178 29.76 -17.25 1.18
C ARG A 178 28.99 -15.97 0.85
N PHE A 179 27.88 -16.06 0.11
CA PHE A 179 26.99 -14.93 -0.22
C PHE A 179 25.67 -14.94 0.57
N GLY A 180 25.66 -15.52 1.78
CA GLY A 180 24.57 -15.37 2.75
C GLY A 180 23.31 -16.21 2.49
N ARG A 181 23.39 -17.23 1.64
CA ARG A 181 22.30 -18.16 1.30
C ARG A 181 22.51 -19.54 1.91
N GLU A 182 21.45 -20.35 1.92
CA GLU A 182 21.56 -21.73 2.41
C GLU A 182 22.38 -22.60 1.43
N PRO A 183 23.07 -23.65 1.92
CA PRO A 183 23.90 -24.51 1.09
C PRO A 183 23.17 -25.07 -0.14
N GLY A 184 23.63 -24.67 -1.33
CA GLY A 184 23.10 -25.10 -2.63
C GLY A 184 21.88 -24.30 -3.12
N GLU A 185 21.48 -23.25 -2.39
CA GLU A 185 20.48 -22.30 -2.85
C GLU A 185 21.00 -21.50 -4.05
N GLN A 186 20.11 -21.18 -4.99
CA GLN A 186 20.49 -20.42 -6.17
C GLN A 186 20.79 -18.97 -5.78
N ILE A 187 21.97 -18.49 -6.17
CA ILE A 187 22.33 -17.07 -6.07
C ILE A 187 21.89 -16.37 -7.35
N ASP A 188 21.19 -15.26 -7.18
CA ASP A 188 20.89 -14.31 -8.24
C ASP A 188 21.46 -12.93 -7.93
N GLY A 189 21.32 -11.97 -8.86
CA GLY A 189 21.81 -10.61 -8.63
C GLY A 189 21.13 -9.92 -7.45
N ALA A 190 19.90 -10.31 -7.13
CA ALA A 190 19.15 -9.82 -5.99
C ALA A 190 19.79 -10.25 -4.65
N ALA A 191 20.24 -11.50 -4.56
CA ALA A 191 20.97 -12.03 -3.42
C ALA A 191 22.33 -11.36 -3.24
N LEU A 192 23.05 -11.08 -4.33
CA LEU A 192 24.33 -10.39 -4.25
C LEU A 192 24.20 -8.94 -3.75
N LEU A 193 23.16 -8.23 -4.15
CA LEU A 193 22.89 -6.87 -3.66
C LEU A 193 22.38 -6.84 -2.20
N GLU A 194 21.80 -7.95 -1.72
CA GLU A 194 21.44 -8.12 -0.31
C GLU A 194 22.70 -8.41 0.52
N TRP A 195 23.54 -9.35 0.06
CA TRP A 195 24.85 -9.63 0.65
C TRP A 195 25.74 -8.39 0.72
N SER A 196 25.75 -7.56 -0.32
CA SER A 196 26.58 -6.36 -0.36
C SER A 196 26.22 -5.32 0.71
N ARG A 197 25.08 -5.47 1.39
CA ARG A 197 24.64 -4.55 2.46
C ARG A 197 24.99 -5.05 3.85
N ASP A 198 25.51 -6.27 3.99
CA ASP A 198 25.91 -6.86 5.26
C ASP A 198 27.43 -6.66 5.47
N PRO A 199 27.86 -5.77 6.39
CA PRO A 199 29.27 -5.52 6.65
C PRO A 199 30.02 -6.75 7.15
N ASP A 200 29.37 -7.61 7.92
CA ASP A 200 29.98 -8.81 8.50
C ASP A 200 30.19 -9.87 7.41
N ALA A 201 29.22 -10.05 6.52
CA ALA A 201 29.34 -10.97 5.39
C ALA A 201 30.40 -10.53 4.38
N VAL A 202 30.47 -9.24 4.06
CA VAL A 202 31.51 -8.67 3.20
C VAL A 202 32.89 -8.80 3.83
N TYR A 203 33.02 -8.50 5.13
CA TYR A 203 34.27 -8.65 5.86
C TYR A 203 34.73 -10.12 5.89
N ALA A 204 33.81 -11.06 6.11
CA ALA A 204 34.09 -12.49 6.07
C ALA A 204 34.60 -12.93 4.69
N PHE A 205 33.99 -12.44 3.60
CA PHE A 205 34.43 -12.73 2.24
C PHE A 205 35.84 -12.22 1.94
N ASN A 206 36.17 -10.99 2.37
CA ASN A 206 37.50 -10.42 2.14
C ASN A 206 38.62 -11.17 2.88
N ARG A 207 38.29 -11.92 3.94
CA ARG A 207 39.25 -12.74 4.70
C ARG A 207 39.50 -14.13 4.13
N LEU A 208 38.76 -14.55 3.10
CA LEU A 208 38.98 -15.82 2.41
C LEU A 208 40.36 -15.84 1.72
N HIS A 209 40.85 -17.03 1.39
CA HIS A 209 42.08 -17.15 0.62
C HIS A 209 41.89 -16.58 -0.80
N GLU A 210 42.96 -16.04 -1.40
CA GLU A 210 42.90 -15.41 -2.74
C GLU A 210 42.32 -16.34 -3.79
N ASP A 211 42.82 -17.58 -3.86
CA ASP A 211 42.29 -18.62 -4.76
C ASP A 211 40.79 -18.90 -4.60
N GLU A 212 40.25 -18.86 -3.37
CA GLU A 212 38.81 -19.06 -3.12
C GLU A 212 38.01 -17.84 -3.59
N ARG A 213 38.47 -16.62 -3.30
CA ARG A 213 37.77 -15.39 -3.72
C ARG A 213 37.71 -15.26 -5.23
N ASP A 214 38.84 -15.46 -5.91
CA ASP A 214 38.95 -15.21 -7.34
C ASP A 214 38.12 -16.20 -8.15
N GLU A 215 38.11 -17.47 -7.76
CA GLU A 215 37.31 -18.49 -8.42
C GLU A 215 35.79 -18.30 -8.17
N LEU A 216 35.39 -17.93 -6.95
CA LEU A 216 33.98 -17.61 -6.64
C LEU A 216 33.50 -16.38 -7.40
N ARG A 217 34.36 -15.35 -7.53
CA ARG A 217 34.08 -14.16 -8.33
C ARG A 217 33.88 -14.54 -9.80
N ALA A 218 34.83 -15.28 -10.38
CA ALA A 218 34.78 -15.70 -11.77
C ALA A 218 33.53 -16.54 -12.08
N GLU A 219 33.15 -17.46 -11.19
CA GLU A 219 31.95 -18.27 -11.35
C GLU A 219 30.68 -17.39 -11.41
N LEU A 220 30.55 -16.43 -10.49
CA LEU A 220 29.40 -15.54 -10.47
C LEU A 220 29.37 -14.58 -11.66
N GLU A 221 30.51 -14.04 -12.08
CA GLU A 221 30.60 -13.17 -13.27
C GLU A 221 30.25 -13.90 -14.58
N ASN A 222 30.60 -15.18 -14.67
CA ASN A 222 30.27 -16.03 -15.82
C ASN A 222 28.80 -16.46 -15.79
N GLY A 223 28.25 -16.77 -14.61
CA GLY A 223 26.88 -17.24 -14.44
C GLY A 223 25.81 -16.15 -14.47
N LEU A 224 26.04 -15.01 -13.81
CA LEU A 224 25.04 -13.95 -13.61
C LEU A 224 25.32 -12.67 -14.42
N GLY A 225 26.51 -12.53 -14.99
CA GLY A 225 26.84 -11.46 -15.93
C GLY A 225 27.05 -10.09 -15.26
N ALA A 226 26.26 -9.09 -15.67
CA ALA A 226 26.54 -7.67 -15.42
C ALA A 226 26.61 -7.27 -13.93
N VAL A 227 25.71 -7.79 -13.09
CA VAL A 227 25.61 -7.38 -11.69
C VAL A 227 26.89 -7.69 -10.90
N PRO A 228 27.38 -8.95 -10.83
CA PRO A 228 28.63 -9.25 -10.13
C PRO A 228 29.85 -8.52 -10.72
N ARG A 229 29.92 -8.31 -12.05
CA ARG A 229 31.04 -7.60 -12.68
C ARG A 229 31.17 -6.15 -12.23
N VAL A 230 30.06 -5.48 -11.93
CA VAL A 230 30.08 -4.12 -11.38
C VAL A 230 30.35 -4.19 -9.88
N LEU A 231 29.67 -5.10 -9.18
CA LEU A 231 29.78 -5.27 -7.73
C LEU A 231 31.20 -5.57 -7.26
N PHE A 232 31.91 -6.49 -7.92
CA PHE A 232 33.26 -6.86 -7.51
C PHE A 232 34.30 -5.77 -7.80
N ARG A 233 34.08 -4.92 -8.82
CA ARG A 233 34.90 -3.71 -9.00
C ARG A 233 34.69 -2.69 -7.89
N LEU A 234 33.47 -2.57 -7.36
CA LEU A 234 33.21 -1.76 -6.17
C LEU A 234 33.85 -2.38 -4.92
N LEU A 235 33.85 -3.70 -4.81
CA LEU A 235 34.52 -4.44 -3.74
C LEU A 235 36.04 -4.21 -3.75
N ASP A 236 36.69 -4.21 -4.92
CA ASP A 236 38.12 -3.91 -5.06
C ASP A 236 38.51 -2.48 -4.65
N ARG A 237 37.52 -1.61 -4.45
CA ARG A 237 37.65 -0.20 -4.08
C ARG A 237 37.13 0.09 -2.66
N ASP A 238 36.74 -0.94 -1.92
CA ASP A 238 36.11 -0.83 -0.59
C ASP A 238 34.77 -0.05 -0.60
N LEU A 239 34.04 -0.07 -1.73
CA LEU A 239 32.78 0.65 -1.95
C LEU A 239 31.56 -0.28 -2.04
N VAL A 240 31.73 -1.59 -1.81
CA VAL A 240 30.66 -2.58 -1.98
C VAL A 240 29.45 -2.36 -1.06
N LEU A 241 29.65 -1.80 0.14
CA LEU A 241 28.56 -1.51 1.08
C LEU A 241 27.61 -0.44 0.54
N ASP A 242 28.14 0.47 -0.28
CA ASP A 242 27.37 1.50 -0.99
C ASP A 242 26.91 1.01 -2.38
N ALA A 243 27.01 -0.28 -2.72
CA ALA A 243 26.72 -0.79 -4.06
C ALA A 243 25.32 -0.41 -4.58
N VAL A 244 24.29 -0.56 -3.75
CA VAL A 244 22.91 -0.19 -4.13
C VAL A 244 22.78 1.34 -4.28
N PRO A 245 23.15 2.19 -3.29
CA PRO A 245 23.18 3.64 -3.47
C PRO A 245 23.97 4.13 -4.70
N ILE A 246 25.15 3.55 -4.96
CA ILE A 246 25.98 3.88 -6.12
C ILE A 246 25.26 3.49 -7.41
N GLY A 247 24.67 2.28 -7.47
CA GLY A 247 23.91 1.83 -8.63
C GLY A 247 22.71 2.72 -8.96
N LEU A 248 22.01 3.22 -7.93
CA LEU A 248 20.93 4.19 -8.08
C LEU A 248 21.46 5.52 -8.62
N ALA A 249 22.49 6.09 -8.00
CA ALA A 249 23.10 7.35 -8.45
C ALA A 249 23.62 7.26 -9.90
N LEU A 250 24.24 6.13 -10.26
CA LEU A 250 24.68 5.86 -11.62
C LEU A 250 23.50 5.78 -12.60
N SER A 251 22.41 5.11 -12.24
CA SER A 251 21.23 5.04 -13.10
C SER A 251 20.65 6.43 -13.39
N GLU A 252 20.49 7.26 -12.36
CA GLU A 252 19.96 8.63 -12.51
C GLU A 252 20.89 9.52 -13.35
N LEU A 253 22.21 9.41 -13.15
CA LEU A 253 23.21 10.14 -13.95
C LEU A 253 23.23 9.69 -15.41
N ALA A 254 23.14 8.38 -15.67
CA ALA A 254 23.16 7.84 -17.03
C ALA A 254 21.97 8.34 -17.86
N ASP A 255 20.80 8.43 -17.24
CA ASP A 255 19.59 8.96 -17.90
C ASP A 255 19.69 10.46 -18.14
N ALA A 256 20.13 11.23 -17.14
CA ALA A 256 20.29 12.67 -17.26
C ALA A 256 21.41 13.09 -18.26
N ALA A 257 22.49 12.33 -18.33
CA ALA A 257 23.63 12.58 -19.23
C ALA A 257 23.26 12.59 -20.72
N ARG A 258 22.11 12.01 -21.11
CA ARG A 258 21.63 12.03 -22.51
C ARG A 258 21.20 13.42 -22.98
N GLY A 259 20.82 14.31 -22.06
CA GLY A 259 20.29 15.64 -22.38
C GLY A 259 20.95 16.80 -21.63
N ASP A 260 21.75 16.53 -20.60
CA ASP A 260 22.42 17.55 -19.78
C ASP A 260 23.94 17.33 -19.72
N GLN A 261 24.69 18.33 -20.20
CA GLN A 261 26.15 18.30 -20.20
C GLN A 261 26.75 18.29 -18.79
N THR A 262 26.10 18.95 -17.83
CA THR A 262 26.53 18.94 -16.41
C THR A 262 26.37 17.54 -15.83
N ALA A 263 25.25 16.87 -16.11
CA ALA A 263 25.01 15.49 -15.70
C ALA A 263 26.00 14.52 -16.39
N ASN A 264 26.33 14.74 -17.66
CA ASN A 264 27.35 13.96 -18.38
C ASN A 264 28.74 14.11 -17.76
N ASN A 265 29.13 15.33 -17.37
CA ASN A 265 30.40 15.54 -16.65
C ASN A 265 30.41 14.83 -15.29
N ALA A 266 29.29 14.86 -14.56
CA ALA A 266 29.14 14.13 -13.31
C ALA A 266 29.16 12.61 -13.49
N TRP A 267 28.56 12.10 -14.57
CA TRP A 267 28.65 10.70 -14.96
C TRP A 267 30.10 10.24 -15.19
N ILE A 268 30.90 11.03 -15.91
CA ILE A 268 32.33 10.75 -16.12
C ILE A 268 33.09 10.73 -14.78
N ARG A 269 32.85 11.73 -13.90
CA ARG A 269 33.44 11.74 -12.55
C ARG A 269 33.04 10.52 -11.73
N ALA A 270 31.79 10.07 -11.84
CA ALA A 270 31.31 8.88 -11.15
C ALA A 270 32.04 7.62 -11.62
N GLN A 271 32.21 7.45 -12.94
CA GLN A 271 32.94 6.33 -13.52
C GLN A 271 34.41 6.31 -13.05
N GLU A 272 35.08 7.45 -13.04
CA GLU A 272 36.45 7.57 -12.55
C GLU A 272 36.56 7.30 -11.04
N ARG A 273 35.68 7.90 -10.23
CA ARG A 273 35.68 7.75 -8.77
C ARG A 273 35.45 6.31 -8.34
N TYR A 274 34.43 5.67 -8.90
CA TYR A 274 33.97 4.36 -8.45
C TYR A 274 34.70 3.18 -9.09
N PHE A 275 35.17 3.30 -10.33
CA PHE A 275 35.81 2.18 -11.06
C PHE A 275 37.26 2.44 -11.48
N GLY A 276 37.74 3.68 -11.46
CA GLY A 276 39.10 4.03 -11.85
C GLY A 276 39.42 3.62 -13.30
N VAL A 277 40.53 2.89 -13.49
CA VAL A 277 41.02 2.45 -14.81
C VAL A 277 40.21 1.26 -15.35
N GLN A 278 39.64 0.42 -14.47
CA GLN A 278 38.93 -0.80 -14.86
C GLN A 278 37.41 -0.58 -14.94
N GLN A 279 36.98 0.31 -15.84
CA GLN A 279 35.57 0.66 -15.98
C GLN A 279 34.74 -0.51 -16.56
N PRO A 280 33.56 -0.82 -15.98
CA PRO A 280 32.59 -1.71 -16.61
C PRO A 280 32.13 -1.20 -17.98
N GLY A 281 31.63 -2.09 -18.82
CA GLY A 281 30.94 -1.68 -20.04
C GLY A 281 29.65 -0.94 -19.71
N ALA A 282 29.24 0.02 -20.54
CA ALA A 282 28.03 0.82 -20.32
C ALA A 282 26.78 -0.03 -20.08
N LYS A 283 26.63 -1.14 -20.82
CA LYS A 283 25.52 -2.11 -20.64
C LYS A 283 25.55 -2.81 -19.29
N ASP A 284 26.74 -3.07 -18.74
CA ASP A 284 26.87 -3.70 -17.42
C ASP A 284 26.40 -2.72 -16.33
N VAL A 285 26.80 -1.44 -16.42
CA VAL A 285 26.36 -0.41 -15.47
C VAL A 285 24.85 -0.18 -15.55
N GLU A 286 24.28 -0.15 -16.76
CA GLU A 286 22.83 0.00 -16.96
C GLU A 286 22.05 -1.17 -16.35
N ALA A 287 22.51 -2.41 -16.55
CA ALA A 287 21.89 -3.59 -15.96
C ALA A 287 22.04 -3.63 -14.43
N PHE A 288 23.20 -3.21 -13.90
CA PHE A 288 23.42 -3.08 -12.46
C PHE A 288 22.51 -2.02 -11.84
N GLY A 289 22.36 -0.85 -12.47
CA GLY A 289 21.45 0.21 -12.05
C GLY A 289 20.00 -0.26 -11.97
N ARG A 290 19.51 -0.97 -13.00
CA ARG A 290 18.18 -1.61 -12.97
C ARG A 290 18.02 -2.61 -11.83
N ALA A 291 19.04 -3.43 -11.57
CA ALA A 291 19.01 -4.38 -10.46
C ALA A 291 18.96 -3.68 -9.09
N CYS A 292 19.69 -2.57 -8.93
CA CYS A 292 19.67 -1.74 -7.72
C CYS A 292 18.30 -1.06 -7.52
N ALA A 293 17.69 -0.54 -8.59
CA ALA A 293 16.33 0.00 -8.55
C ALA A 293 15.31 -1.08 -8.13
N ALA A 294 15.42 -2.29 -8.69
CA ALA A 294 14.57 -3.42 -8.29
C ALA A 294 14.82 -3.86 -6.84
N ALA A 295 16.04 -3.78 -6.34
CA ALA A 295 16.36 -4.05 -4.94
C ALA A 295 15.72 -3.02 -4.00
N LEU A 296 15.79 -1.73 -4.34
CA LEU A 296 15.12 -0.67 -3.57
C LEU A 296 13.59 -0.84 -3.57
N LEU A 297 12.99 -1.15 -4.72
CA LEU A 297 11.54 -1.41 -4.79
C LEU A 297 11.10 -2.55 -3.87
N ARG A 298 11.89 -3.63 -3.78
CA ARG A 298 11.60 -4.73 -2.84
C ARG A 298 11.68 -4.30 -1.37
N LEU A 299 12.55 -3.35 -1.02
CA LEU A 299 12.60 -2.78 0.32
C LEU A 299 11.36 -1.92 0.61
N LEU A 300 10.95 -1.09 -0.35
CA LEU A 300 9.76 -0.25 -0.24
C LEU A 300 8.46 -1.05 -0.17
N ASP A 301 8.36 -2.18 -0.90
CA ASP A 301 7.20 -3.07 -0.86
C ASP A 301 7.21 -4.00 0.38
N GLY A 302 8.36 -4.12 1.03
CA GLY A 302 8.59 -4.97 2.21
C GLY A 302 8.35 -4.24 3.54
N HIS A 303 8.88 -4.83 4.61
CA HIS A 303 8.79 -4.27 5.97
C HIS A 303 10.04 -3.46 6.39
N ASP A 304 11.03 -3.30 5.51
CA ASP A 304 12.32 -2.63 5.79
C ASP A 304 12.33 -1.15 5.32
N GLN A 305 11.34 -0.37 5.75
CA GLN A 305 11.17 1.04 5.33
C GLN A 305 12.33 1.95 5.78
N GLU A 306 12.92 1.68 6.96
CA GLU A 306 14.06 2.44 7.47
C GLU A 306 15.28 2.27 6.56
N GLN A 307 15.54 1.04 6.14
CA GLN A 307 16.64 0.71 5.25
C GLN A 307 16.44 1.26 3.84
N ALA A 308 15.20 1.27 3.33
CA ALA A 308 14.86 1.93 2.07
C ALA A 308 15.19 3.43 2.15
N SER A 309 14.78 4.08 3.24
CA SER A 309 15.02 5.51 3.48
C SER A 309 16.51 5.84 3.57
N GLU A 310 17.29 5.02 4.27
CA GLU A 310 18.74 5.17 4.36
C GLU A 310 19.44 4.99 3.00
N THR A 311 19.01 4.00 2.23
CA THR A 311 19.53 3.75 0.86
C THR A 311 19.28 4.94 -0.06
N ILE A 312 18.09 5.54 0.01
CA ILE A 312 17.72 6.72 -0.77
C ILE A 312 18.54 7.93 -0.35
N ARG A 313 18.60 8.22 0.95
CA ARG A 313 19.41 9.31 1.50
C ARG A 313 20.87 9.20 1.05
N ARG A 314 21.44 7.99 1.13
CA ARG A 314 22.81 7.74 0.72
C ARG A 314 23.03 7.96 -0.78
N ALA A 315 22.08 7.55 -1.63
CA ALA A 315 22.18 7.78 -3.08
C ALA A 315 22.17 9.28 -3.42
N GLU A 316 21.36 10.08 -2.72
CA GLU A 316 21.33 11.54 -2.89
C GLU A 316 22.62 12.22 -2.42
N GLU A 317 23.20 11.77 -1.30
CA GLU A 317 24.50 12.24 -0.84
C GLU A 317 25.60 11.98 -1.87
N LEU A 318 25.60 10.79 -2.49
CA LEU A 318 26.54 10.44 -3.54
C LEU A 318 26.36 11.32 -4.79
N LEU A 319 25.12 11.63 -5.18
CA LEU A 319 24.85 12.60 -6.25
C LEU A 319 25.34 14.02 -5.87
N GLY A 320 25.18 14.41 -4.60
CA GLY A 320 25.73 15.66 -4.07
C GLY A 320 27.26 15.72 -4.14
N GLN A 321 27.95 14.65 -3.74
CA GLN A 321 29.41 14.54 -3.82
C GLN A 321 29.96 14.59 -5.25
N LEU A 322 29.10 14.36 -6.26
CA LEU A 322 29.43 14.42 -7.68
C LEU A 322 29.05 15.76 -8.33
N ASP A 323 28.64 16.76 -7.54
CA ASP A 323 28.09 18.04 -7.98
C ASP A 323 26.86 17.89 -8.91
N ALA A 324 26.04 16.86 -8.65
CA ALA A 324 24.90 16.49 -9.48
C ALA A 324 23.59 16.36 -8.69
N ALA A 325 23.48 16.99 -7.52
CA ALA A 325 22.25 17.01 -6.71
C ALA A 325 20.97 17.36 -7.51
N PRO A 326 20.97 18.29 -8.50
CA PRO A 326 19.78 18.56 -9.31
C PRO A 326 19.24 17.37 -10.10
N VAL A 327 20.08 16.38 -10.43
CA VAL A 327 19.66 15.16 -11.16
C VAL A 327 18.64 14.38 -10.36
N ALA A 328 18.78 14.33 -9.03
CA ALA A 328 17.86 13.61 -8.15
C ALA A 328 16.42 14.14 -8.22
N ARG A 329 16.21 15.39 -8.65
CA ARG A 329 14.87 16.00 -8.78
C ARG A 329 13.99 15.33 -9.86
N ALA A 330 14.61 14.69 -10.85
CA ALA A 330 13.88 13.95 -11.89
C ALA A 330 13.50 12.52 -11.45
N SER A 331 14.20 11.97 -10.46
CA SER A 331 14.06 10.58 -10.01
C SER A 331 12.62 10.26 -9.62
N ARG A 332 12.19 9.01 -9.87
CA ARG A 332 10.89 8.46 -9.42
C ARG A 332 11.01 7.65 -8.13
N LEU A 333 12.23 7.56 -7.57
CA LEU A 333 12.58 6.75 -6.41
C LEU A 333 13.12 7.59 -5.26
N LEU A 334 13.94 8.61 -5.55
CA LEU A 334 14.63 9.42 -4.55
C LEU A 334 13.73 10.55 -3.98
N ASP A 335 14.01 10.99 -2.76
CA ASP A 335 13.20 11.96 -2.02
C ASP A 335 13.23 13.36 -2.64
N ALA A 336 14.36 13.77 -3.20
CA ALA A 336 14.47 14.98 -4.00
C ALA A 336 13.49 14.96 -5.18
N GLY A 337 13.22 13.79 -5.75
CA GLY A 337 12.23 13.59 -6.81
C GLY A 337 10.79 13.76 -6.33
N LEU A 338 10.47 13.25 -5.14
CA LEU A 338 9.18 13.45 -4.47
C LEU A 338 8.97 14.93 -4.12
N HIS A 339 9.96 15.55 -3.47
CA HIS A 339 9.93 16.96 -3.09
C HIS A 339 9.80 17.89 -4.31
N ALA A 340 10.49 17.58 -5.42
CA ALA A 340 10.38 18.35 -6.65
C ALA A 340 8.95 18.28 -7.24
N ARG A 341 8.30 17.11 -7.23
CA ARG A 341 6.93 16.95 -7.70
C ARG A 341 5.90 17.64 -6.81
N LEU A 342 6.07 17.57 -5.49
CA LEU A 342 5.25 18.32 -4.54
C LEU A 342 5.42 19.83 -4.75
N ALA A 343 6.65 20.30 -4.98
CA ALA A 343 6.95 21.70 -5.24
C ALA A 343 6.34 22.17 -6.57
N ASP A 344 6.45 21.36 -7.63
CA ASP A 344 5.82 21.63 -8.93
C ASP A 344 4.29 21.74 -8.76
N LEU A 345 3.64 20.80 -8.07
CA LEU A 345 2.21 20.90 -7.78
C LEU A 345 1.86 22.21 -7.07
N GLY A 346 2.62 22.58 -6.02
CA GLY A 346 2.45 23.87 -5.33
C GLY A 346 2.64 25.08 -6.24
N GLN A 347 3.59 25.03 -7.18
CA GLN A 347 3.81 26.08 -8.17
C GLN A 347 2.63 26.19 -9.15
N GLN A 348 2.11 25.07 -9.66
CA GLN A 348 0.95 25.09 -10.56
C GLN A 348 -0.32 25.61 -9.86
N ILE A 349 -0.56 25.21 -8.60
CA ILE A 349 -1.66 25.75 -7.79
C ILE A 349 -1.52 27.27 -7.63
N ASN A 350 -0.32 27.75 -7.28
CA ASN A 350 -0.06 29.18 -7.14
C ASN A 350 -0.23 29.95 -8.46
N ALA A 351 0.17 29.36 -9.59
CA ALA A 351 0.02 29.98 -10.90
C ALA A 351 -1.47 30.21 -11.24
N VAL A 352 -2.30 29.19 -11.01
CA VAL A 352 -3.76 29.24 -11.23
C VAL A 352 -4.45 30.23 -10.28
N LEU A 353 -4.03 30.30 -9.01
CA LEU A 353 -4.58 31.27 -8.06
C LEU A 353 -4.07 32.70 -8.30
N GLY A 354 -2.85 32.85 -8.85
CA GLY A 354 -2.20 34.13 -9.11
C GLY A 354 -2.71 34.82 -10.38
N SER A 355 -3.04 34.06 -11.44
CA SER A 355 -3.72 34.59 -12.63
C SER A 355 -5.09 35.18 -12.29
N SER A 356 -5.77 34.66 -11.27
CA SER A 356 -7.05 35.19 -10.77
C SER A 356 -6.89 36.56 -10.07
N GLN A 357 -5.73 36.93 -9.51
CA GLN A 357 -5.55 38.20 -8.78
C GLN A 357 -5.07 39.38 -9.64
N ALA A 358 -4.56 39.16 -10.85
CA ALA A 358 -3.98 40.22 -11.66
C ALA A 358 -5.02 41.20 -12.25
N ASP A 359 -6.30 40.80 -12.31
CA ASP A 359 -7.37 41.51 -13.03
C ASP A 359 -8.55 41.96 -12.13
N GLY A 360 -8.30 42.54 -10.96
CA GLY A 360 -9.36 43.10 -10.10
C GLY A 360 -10.07 42.04 -9.23
N PRO A 361 -11.37 42.21 -8.85
CA PRO A 361 -12.09 41.16 -8.11
C PRO A 361 -11.98 39.87 -8.91
N GLY A 362 -11.28 38.88 -8.32
CA GLY A 362 -10.53 37.92 -9.12
C GLY A 362 -11.39 37.14 -10.10
N ALA A 363 -10.92 37.07 -11.35
CA ALA A 363 -11.59 36.30 -12.39
C ALA A 363 -11.86 34.87 -11.89
N PRO A 364 -13.05 34.30 -12.17
CA PRO A 364 -13.37 32.96 -11.73
C PRO A 364 -12.36 31.96 -12.31
N LEU A 365 -11.97 30.98 -11.50
CA LEU A 365 -11.16 29.86 -11.98
C LEU A 365 -11.95 29.11 -13.05
N LEU A 366 -11.30 28.73 -14.15
CA LEU A 366 -11.95 27.98 -15.22
C LEU A 366 -11.39 26.55 -15.30
N PRO A 367 -12.19 25.55 -15.73
CA PRO A 367 -11.73 24.16 -15.82
C PRO A 367 -10.46 23.98 -16.66
N GLN A 368 -10.30 24.78 -17.73
CA GLN A 368 -9.10 24.72 -18.58
C GLN A 368 -7.81 25.14 -17.87
N ASP A 369 -7.89 25.95 -16.81
CA ASP A 369 -6.72 26.43 -16.07
C ASP A 369 -6.11 25.30 -15.23
N LEU A 370 -6.89 24.24 -14.95
CA LEU A 370 -6.47 23.14 -14.08
C LEU A 370 -5.62 22.08 -14.78
N ARG A 371 -5.45 22.13 -16.11
CA ARG A 371 -4.72 21.08 -16.86
C ARG A 371 -3.33 20.79 -16.30
N GLU A 372 -2.55 21.84 -16.01
CA GLU A 372 -1.20 21.67 -15.49
C GLU A 372 -1.17 21.21 -14.02
N VAL A 373 -2.19 21.59 -13.24
CA VAL A 373 -2.37 21.10 -11.86
C VAL A 373 -2.68 19.61 -11.86
N GLU A 374 -3.57 19.15 -12.73
CA GLU A 374 -3.90 17.72 -12.91
C GLU A 374 -2.68 16.93 -13.38
N ALA A 375 -1.94 17.47 -14.36
CA ALA A 375 -0.72 16.84 -14.84
C ALA A 375 0.36 16.77 -13.74
N ALA A 376 0.48 17.78 -12.88
CA ALA A 376 1.39 17.77 -11.74
C ALA A 376 0.98 16.73 -10.69
N LEU A 377 -0.31 16.58 -10.39
CA LEU A 377 -0.80 15.52 -9.51
C LEU A 377 -0.50 14.13 -10.08
N GLU A 378 -0.67 13.94 -11.39
CA GLU A 378 -0.34 12.65 -12.03
C GLU A 378 1.17 12.35 -12.00
N ARG A 379 2.02 13.38 -12.21
CA ARG A 379 3.47 13.25 -12.03
C ARG A 379 3.84 12.87 -10.60
N LEU A 380 3.16 13.43 -9.60
CA LEU A 380 3.32 13.11 -8.18
C LEU A 380 2.93 11.65 -7.89
N ARG A 381 1.79 11.19 -8.42
CA ARG A 381 1.32 9.79 -8.31
C ARG A 381 2.28 8.79 -8.93
N GLY A 382 3.00 9.19 -9.98
CA GLY A 382 4.04 8.37 -10.60
C GLY A 382 5.29 8.17 -9.73
N HIS A 383 5.42 8.83 -8.58
CA HIS A 383 6.54 8.66 -7.65
C HIS A 383 6.32 7.48 -6.71
N ARG A 384 7.32 6.60 -6.54
CA ARG A 384 7.15 5.34 -5.80
C ARG A 384 6.93 5.49 -4.30
N ARG A 385 7.41 6.59 -3.72
CA ARG A 385 7.18 6.95 -2.32
C ARG A 385 5.93 7.81 -2.09
N HIS A 386 5.17 8.14 -3.13
CA HIS A 386 3.93 8.87 -2.93
C HIS A 386 2.85 7.93 -2.39
N ASP A 387 2.28 8.27 -1.24
CA ASP A 387 1.15 7.59 -0.65
C ASP A 387 0.02 8.58 -0.40
N GLU A 388 -1.13 8.37 -1.04
CA GLU A 388 -2.34 9.20 -0.88
C GLU A 388 -3.01 9.02 0.48
N THR A 389 -2.60 8.03 1.28
CA THR A 389 -3.08 7.81 2.64
C THR A 389 -2.29 8.59 3.69
N GLU A 390 -1.06 9.02 3.37
CA GLU A 390 -0.25 9.89 4.21
C GLU A 390 -0.74 11.35 4.16
N ALA A 391 -0.46 12.13 5.21
CA ALA A 391 -0.96 13.50 5.35
C ALA A 391 -0.60 14.40 4.16
N THR A 392 0.66 14.36 3.68
CA THR A 392 1.10 15.17 2.54
C THR A 392 0.41 14.75 1.23
N GLY A 393 0.22 13.45 1.01
CA GLY A 393 -0.48 12.94 -0.17
C GLY A 393 -1.97 13.29 -0.16
N GLN A 394 -2.63 13.15 1.00
CA GLN A 394 -4.01 13.60 1.19
C GLN A 394 -4.16 15.10 0.93
N THR A 395 -3.23 15.92 1.41
CA THR A 395 -3.24 17.38 1.19
C THR A 395 -3.09 17.74 -0.27
N ALA A 396 -2.14 17.11 -0.98
CA ALA A 396 -1.97 17.29 -2.42
C ALA A 396 -3.26 16.96 -3.18
N LEU A 397 -3.88 15.82 -2.87
CA LEU A 397 -5.12 15.38 -3.51
C LEU A 397 -6.32 16.30 -3.19
N ASN A 398 -6.51 16.66 -1.91
CA ASN A 398 -7.61 17.54 -1.50
C ASN A 398 -7.45 18.96 -2.04
N ALA A 399 -6.22 19.46 -2.24
CA ALA A 399 -5.98 20.74 -2.89
C ALA A 399 -6.49 20.73 -4.34
N VAL A 400 -6.19 19.68 -5.11
CA VAL A 400 -6.69 19.56 -6.49
C VAL A 400 -8.21 19.39 -6.52
N ARG A 401 -8.79 18.60 -5.60
CA ARG A 401 -10.25 18.47 -5.45
C ARG A 401 -10.95 19.81 -5.22
N LEU A 402 -10.40 20.64 -4.33
CA LEU A 402 -10.94 21.98 -4.07
C LEU A 402 -10.84 22.89 -5.28
N LEU A 403 -9.70 22.88 -5.98
CA LEU A 403 -9.54 23.65 -7.21
C LEU A 403 -10.56 23.26 -8.29
N ARG A 404 -10.78 21.95 -8.49
CA ARG A 404 -11.84 21.46 -9.38
C ARG A 404 -13.17 22.09 -8.99
N ARG A 405 -13.54 22.02 -7.71
CA ARG A 405 -14.83 22.56 -7.29
C ARG A 405 -14.94 24.06 -7.51
N LEU A 406 -13.91 24.81 -7.16
CA LEU A 406 -13.90 26.27 -7.33
C LEU A 406 -13.98 26.67 -8.81
N ALA A 407 -13.43 25.86 -9.71
CA ALA A 407 -13.49 26.07 -11.16
C ALA A 407 -14.87 25.79 -11.79
N LEU A 408 -15.84 25.30 -11.03
CA LEU A 408 -17.23 25.13 -11.49
C LEU A 408 -18.10 26.38 -11.23
N GLY A 409 -17.58 27.40 -10.55
CA GLY A 409 -18.29 28.66 -10.34
C GLY A 409 -18.40 29.51 -11.61
N THR A 410 -19.36 30.42 -11.64
CA THR A 410 -19.52 31.46 -12.67
C THR A 410 -19.50 32.84 -12.02
N GLU A 411 -19.38 33.91 -12.83
CA GLU A 411 -19.46 35.30 -12.33
C GLU A 411 -20.78 35.57 -11.59
N ASP A 412 -21.89 35.01 -12.08
CA ASP A 412 -23.23 35.21 -11.52
C ASP A 412 -23.56 34.28 -10.34
N GLY A 413 -22.84 33.15 -10.21
CA GLY A 413 -23.16 32.07 -9.28
C GLY A 413 -21.94 31.32 -8.75
N PRO A 414 -21.65 31.37 -7.43
CA PRO A 414 -20.52 30.63 -6.85
C PRO A 414 -20.67 29.11 -7.00
N MET A 415 -21.89 28.61 -7.22
CA MET A 415 -22.19 27.20 -7.45
C MET A 415 -22.28 26.82 -8.94
N GLY A 416 -22.09 27.77 -9.87
CA GLY A 416 -22.19 27.54 -11.31
C GLY A 416 -23.62 27.71 -11.87
N GLU A 417 -23.87 27.16 -13.06
CA GLU A 417 -25.18 27.20 -13.73
C GLU A 417 -26.29 26.56 -12.89
N ASP A 418 -25.97 25.50 -12.16
CA ASP A 418 -26.90 24.78 -11.28
C ASP A 418 -27.00 25.40 -9.86
N THR A 419 -26.84 26.72 -9.75
CA THR A 419 -26.94 27.41 -8.45
C THR A 419 -28.34 27.21 -7.86
N PRO A 420 -28.46 26.67 -6.62
CA PRO A 420 -29.75 26.42 -5.99
C PRO A 420 -30.60 27.69 -5.82
N THR A 421 -31.92 27.56 -6.01
CA THR A 421 -32.87 28.69 -5.90
C THR A 421 -33.86 28.52 -4.77
N THR A 422 -34.07 27.28 -4.30
CA THR A 422 -34.98 26.97 -3.19
C THR A 422 -34.22 26.51 -1.95
N ALA A 423 -34.83 26.66 -0.77
CA ALA A 423 -34.23 26.17 0.47
C ALA A 423 -33.96 24.66 0.45
N ARG A 424 -34.84 23.87 -0.17
CA ARG A 424 -34.64 22.42 -0.34
C ARG A 424 -33.38 22.11 -1.14
N GLU A 425 -33.22 22.76 -2.28
CA GLU A 425 -32.05 22.59 -3.14
C GLU A 425 -30.78 23.04 -2.42
N TRP A 426 -30.81 24.15 -1.68
CA TRP A 426 -29.68 24.62 -0.88
C TRP A 426 -29.26 23.65 0.24
N ILE A 427 -30.23 23.09 0.96
CA ILE A 427 -29.99 22.08 2.00
C ILE A 427 -29.36 20.81 1.39
N GLN A 428 -29.88 20.36 0.24
CA GLN A 428 -29.38 19.18 -0.43
C GLN A 428 -28.00 19.43 -1.06
N ALA A 429 -27.76 20.62 -1.65
CA ALA A 429 -26.47 21.03 -2.18
C ALA A 429 -25.37 21.06 -1.10
N HIS A 430 -25.70 21.37 0.16
CA HIS A 430 -24.72 21.24 1.23
C HIS A 430 -24.32 19.78 1.50
N VAL A 431 -25.27 18.84 1.39
CA VAL A 431 -24.99 17.40 1.56
C VAL A 431 -24.20 16.82 0.40
N ASP A 432 -24.55 17.19 -0.83
CA ASP A 432 -23.99 16.59 -2.03
C ASP A 432 -22.70 17.29 -2.50
N ASP A 433 -22.49 18.55 -2.09
CA ASP A 433 -21.42 19.38 -2.66
C ASP A 433 -20.66 20.20 -1.61
N THR A 434 -21.28 21.17 -0.93
CA THR A 434 -20.50 22.16 -0.16
C THR A 434 -19.95 21.59 1.17
N GLY A 435 -20.55 20.55 1.73
CA GLY A 435 -19.98 19.78 2.84
C GLY A 435 -18.75 18.96 2.45
N TRP A 436 -18.61 18.59 1.16
CA TRP A 436 -17.39 17.98 0.64
C TRP A 436 -16.27 19.02 0.47
N VAL A 437 -16.62 20.27 0.15
CA VAL A 437 -15.68 21.40 0.19
C VAL A 437 -15.16 21.61 1.60
N ASP A 438 -16.04 21.62 2.60
CA ASP A 438 -15.66 21.76 4.01
C ASP A 438 -14.74 20.61 4.45
N ARG A 439 -15.03 19.37 4.03
CA ARG A 439 -14.15 18.21 4.24
C ARG A 439 -12.75 18.41 3.66
N ALA A 440 -12.63 18.80 2.39
CA ALA A 440 -11.32 18.98 1.78
C ALA A 440 -10.57 20.18 2.38
N ALA A 441 -11.27 21.26 2.72
CA ALA A 441 -10.68 22.44 3.35
C ALA A 441 -10.14 22.14 4.76
N SER A 442 -10.85 21.34 5.55
CA SER A 442 -10.38 20.91 6.88
C SER A 442 -9.14 20.02 6.80
N ALA A 443 -8.99 19.21 5.75
CA ALA A 443 -7.77 18.44 5.51
C ALA A 443 -6.56 19.36 5.23
N LEU A 444 -6.76 20.44 4.47
CA LEU A 444 -5.72 21.44 4.22
C LEU A 444 -5.32 22.19 5.48
N TRP A 445 -6.27 22.62 6.31
CA TRP A 445 -6.03 23.44 7.50
C TRP A 445 -5.06 22.80 8.51
N HIS A 446 -5.12 21.48 8.66
CA HIS A 446 -4.33 20.75 9.66
C HIS A 446 -2.99 20.24 9.10
N CYS A 447 -2.71 20.42 7.81
CA CYS A 447 -1.49 19.91 7.19
C CYS A 447 -0.40 20.96 7.11
N HIS A 448 0.81 20.58 7.51
CA HIS A 448 2.03 21.34 7.27
C HIS A 448 2.98 20.42 6.50
N THR A 449 3.57 20.93 5.42
CA THR A 449 4.52 20.16 4.61
C THR A 449 5.91 20.76 4.68
N ALA A 450 6.94 19.93 4.59
CA ALA A 450 8.32 20.38 4.53
C ALA A 450 8.66 21.04 3.17
N VAL A 451 7.74 21.03 2.20
CA VAL A 451 7.91 21.60 0.86
C VAL A 451 7.28 23.00 0.78
N PRO A 452 8.05 24.10 0.85
CA PRO A 452 7.51 25.44 1.04
C PRO A 452 6.56 25.92 -0.07
N ALA A 453 6.84 25.52 -1.32
CA ALA A 453 6.01 25.89 -2.46
C ALA A 453 4.59 25.30 -2.36
N LEU A 454 4.46 24.08 -1.85
CA LEU A 454 3.15 23.45 -1.61
C LEU A 454 2.46 24.04 -0.39
N ASP A 455 3.21 24.26 0.70
CA ASP A 455 2.68 24.84 1.94
C ASP A 455 2.04 26.22 1.71
N GLN A 456 2.76 27.10 1.00
CA GLN A 456 2.24 28.41 0.61
C GLN A 456 1.01 28.33 -0.31
N ALA A 457 1.03 27.39 -1.27
CA ALA A 457 -0.08 27.20 -2.20
C ALA A 457 -1.36 26.76 -1.48
N VAL A 458 -1.21 25.82 -0.54
CA VAL A 458 -2.30 25.29 0.29
C VAL A 458 -2.91 26.39 1.16
N GLY A 459 -2.09 27.23 1.81
CA GLY A 459 -2.58 28.37 2.59
C GLY A 459 -3.43 29.34 1.76
N ARG A 460 -2.94 29.72 0.57
CA ARG A 460 -3.68 30.61 -0.35
C ARG A 460 -4.97 29.98 -0.88
N LEU A 461 -4.92 28.70 -1.25
CA LEU A 461 -6.10 27.95 -1.69
C LEU A 461 -7.16 27.89 -0.58
N TYR A 462 -6.72 27.66 0.65
CA TYR A 462 -7.59 27.61 1.81
C TYR A 462 -8.33 28.95 2.02
N GLU A 463 -7.62 30.08 2.00
CA GLU A 463 -8.22 31.42 2.10
C GLU A 463 -9.20 31.70 0.95
N HIS A 464 -8.87 31.27 -0.27
CA HIS A 464 -9.75 31.41 -1.42
C HIS A 464 -11.04 30.58 -1.24
N ALA A 465 -10.92 29.33 -0.81
CA ALA A 465 -12.06 28.45 -0.54
C ALA A 465 -12.95 28.98 0.60
N ARG A 466 -12.37 29.61 1.64
CA ARG A 466 -13.15 30.23 2.73
C ARG A 466 -13.93 31.47 2.29
N ARG A 467 -13.35 32.33 1.45
CA ARG A 467 -14.08 33.46 0.85
C ARG A 467 -15.25 32.97 -0.02
N TRP A 468 -14.98 32.01 -0.90
CA TRP A 468 -16.02 31.37 -1.70
C TRP A 468 -17.13 30.75 -0.83
N ARG A 469 -16.75 30.06 0.26
CA ARG A 469 -17.70 29.43 1.17
C ARG A 469 -18.57 30.46 1.90
N ALA A 470 -18.02 31.61 2.28
CA ALA A 470 -18.76 32.70 2.92
C ALA A 470 -19.82 33.30 1.99
N ASP A 471 -19.50 33.50 0.70
CA ASP A 471 -20.47 33.96 -0.31
C ASP A 471 -21.61 32.94 -0.50
N VAL A 472 -21.27 31.66 -0.49
CA VAL A 472 -22.25 30.56 -0.54
C VAL A 472 -23.15 30.56 0.70
N ASP A 473 -22.59 30.73 1.91
CA ASP A 473 -23.39 30.80 3.15
C ASP A 473 -24.29 32.03 3.20
N ALA A 474 -23.89 33.16 2.63
CA ALA A 474 -24.75 34.34 2.52
C ALA A 474 -26.00 34.04 1.68
N ARG A 475 -25.82 33.39 0.52
CA ARG A 475 -26.95 33.00 -0.37
C ARG A 475 -27.83 31.94 0.28
N PHE A 476 -27.22 30.92 0.90
CA PHE A 476 -27.93 29.90 1.68
C PHE A 476 -28.79 30.56 2.77
N ALA A 477 -28.19 31.42 3.59
CA ALA A 477 -28.87 32.05 4.71
C ALA A 477 -30.04 32.93 4.26
N ALA A 478 -29.86 33.71 3.17
CA ALA A 478 -30.93 34.53 2.63
C ALA A 478 -32.15 33.71 2.19
N ILE A 479 -31.93 32.65 1.39
CA ILE A 479 -33.02 31.81 0.85
C ILE A 479 -33.66 30.96 1.95
N VAL A 480 -32.86 30.35 2.83
CA VAL A 480 -33.35 29.50 3.91
C VAL A 480 -34.03 30.30 5.02
N ASN A 481 -33.64 31.56 5.25
CA ASN A 481 -34.34 32.42 6.22
C ASN A 481 -35.67 32.97 5.66
N THR A 482 -35.71 33.27 4.35
CA THR A 482 -36.96 33.62 3.65
C THR A 482 -37.96 32.48 3.70
N TRP A 483 -37.48 31.26 3.44
CA TRP A 483 -38.17 30.02 3.75
C TRP A 483 -38.61 30.13 5.23
N ASN A 484 -37.69 30.13 6.22
CA ASN A 484 -37.98 29.96 7.67
C ASN A 484 -39.12 30.83 8.20
N SER A 485 -39.22 32.07 7.73
CA SER A 485 -40.20 33.05 8.18
C SER A 485 -41.61 32.89 7.58
N GLY A 486 -41.78 32.07 6.53
CA GLY A 486 -42.97 32.07 5.68
C GLY A 486 -43.49 30.72 5.21
N HIS A 487 -43.14 29.60 5.86
CA HIS A 487 -43.63 28.29 5.42
C HIS A 487 -45.12 28.08 5.49
N SER A 488 -45.60 27.34 4.50
CA SER A 488 -46.88 26.64 4.60
C SER A 488 -46.73 25.35 5.42
N ALA A 489 -47.79 25.00 6.15
CA ALA A 489 -47.94 23.70 6.80
C ALA A 489 -47.89 22.52 5.81
N THR A 490 -48.09 22.76 4.51
CA THR A 490 -47.99 21.75 3.43
C THR A 490 -46.57 21.53 2.92
N ASP A 491 -45.56 22.22 3.47
CA ASP A 491 -44.18 22.05 3.03
C ASP A 491 -43.57 20.74 3.56
N HIS A 492 -43.18 19.88 2.61
CA HIS A 492 -42.55 18.58 2.84
C HIS A 492 -41.03 18.63 3.06
N GLN A 493 -40.41 19.82 3.17
CA GLN A 493 -38.98 19.92 3.48
C GLN A 493 -38.69 19.24 4.84
N PRO A 494 -37.81 18.23 4.89
CA PRO A 494 -37.44 17.59 6.15
C PRO A 494 -36.83 18.57 7.16
N ARG A 495 -37.26 18.46 8.41
CA ARG A 495 -36.84 19.31 9.55
C ARG A 495 -36.48 18.42 10.74
N ALA A 496 -35.73 18.94 11.71
CA ALA A 496 -35.34 18.21 12.90
C ALA A 496 -36.54 17.49 13.55
N GLU A 497 -37.63 18.22 13.77
CA GLU A 497 -38.86 17.70 14.38
C GLU A 497 -39.64 16.68 13.53
N THR A 498 -39.32 16.53 12.24
CA THR A 498 -39.95 15.54 11.35
C THR A 498 -39.00 14.44 10.89
N LEU A 499 -37.73 14.48 11.30
CA LEU A 499 -36.66 13.59 10.83
C LEU A 499 -37.00 12.11 11.10
N LEU A 500 -37.38 11.78 12.33
CA LEU A 500 -37.69 10.40 12.69
C LEU A 500 -38.90 9.86 11.90
N ASP A 501 -39.89 10.69 11.61
CA ASP A 501 -41.04 10.30 10.78
C ASP A 501 -40.64 10.05 9.31
N HIS A 502 -39.73 10.86 8.76
CA HIS A 502 -39.32 10.75 7.36
C HIS A 502 -38.30 9.64 7.10
N PHE A 503 -37.47 9.29 8.09
CA PHE A 503 -36.33 8.39 7.88
C PHE A 503 -36.31 7.19 8.82
N ALA A 504 -36.53 7.36 10.13
CA ALA A 504 -36.50 6.25 11.07
C ALA A 504 -37.73 5.35 10.96
N ARG A 505 -38.93 5.95 10.83
CA ARG A 505 -40.18 5.19 10.71
C ARG A 505 -40.20 4.28 9.47
N PRO A 506 -39.85 4.72 8.26
CA PRO A 506 -39.81 3.82 7.09
C PRO A 506 -38.75 2.72 7.18
N LEU A 507 -37.70 2.88 8.00
CA LEU A 507 -36.75 1.81 8.27
C LEU A 507 -37.33 0.75 9.23
N ALA A 508 -38.35 1.11 10.01
CA ALA A 508 -38.98 0.27 11.01
C ALA A 508 -40.08 -0.66 10.45
N ASP A 509 -40.23 -0.77 9.13
CA ASP A 509 -41.25 -1.61 8.48
C ASP A 509 -41.04 -3.11 8.78
N ASP A 510 -39.78 -3.56 8.91
CA ASP A 510 -39.42 -4.92 9.33
C ASP A 510 -38.97 -4.93 10.81
N ARG A 511 -37.79 -4.36 11.08
CA ARG A 511 -37.19 -4.24 12.42
C ARG A 511 -37.01 -2.79 12.80
N ALA A 512 -37.23 -2.44 14.06
CA ALA A 512 -37.02 -1.07 14.52
C ALA A 512 -35.52 -0.68 14.42
N PRO A 513 -35.18 0.45 13.78
CA PRO A 513 -33.78 0.84 13.58
C PRO A 513 -33.09 1.20 14.90
N LEU A 514 -31.76 1.16 14.89
CA LEU A 514 -30.95 1.84 15.89
C LEU A 514 -30.69 3.27 15.39
N THR A 515 -31.25 4.27 16.06
CA THR A 515 -30.97 5.67 15.75
C THR A 515 -29.80 6.17 16.58
N ILE A 516 -28.73 6.61 15.94
CA ILE A 516 -27.56 7.19 16.61
C ILE A 516 -27.52 8.68 16.26
N VAL A 517 -27.61 9.52 17.29
CA VAL A 517 -27.48 10.97 17.17
C VAL A 517 -26.09 11.38 17.67
N LEU A 518 -25.27 11.91 16.78
CA LEU A 518 -23.97 12.48 17.12
C LEU A 518 -24.14 13.99 17.31
N ASP A 519 -24.11 14.46 18.57
CA ASP A 519 -24.32 15.87 18.93
C ASP A 519 -23.26 16.76 18.26
N GLY A 520 -23.70 17.72 17.45
CA GLY A 520 -22.83 18.63 16.72
C GLY A 520 -22.16 18.06 15.45
N MET A 521 -22.58 16.91 14.91
CA MET A 521 -22.03 16.39 13.65
C MET A 521 -22.46 17.23 12.44
N SER A 522 -21.49 17.88 11.79
CA SER A 522 -21.67 18.55 10.50
C SER A 522 -21.64 17.56 9.32
N VAL A 523 -22.04 18.00 8.12
CA VAL A 523 -21.96 17.18 6.90
C VAL A 523 -20.52 16.74 6.61
N GLU A 524 -19.54 17.63 6.81
CA GLU A 524 -18.11 17.28 6.71
C GLU A 524 -17.78 15.99 7.48
N VAL A 525 -18.15 15.97 8.78
CA VAL A 525 -17.85 14.85 9.67
C VAL A 525 -18.64 13.61 9.26
N ALA A 526 -19.90 13.78 8.85
CA ALA A 526 -20.73 12.69 8.35
C ALA A 526 -20.11 12.01 7.12
N VAL A 527 -19.56 12.76 6.17
CA VAL A 527 -18.85 12.21 5.00
C VAL A 527 -17.62 11.42 5.44
N GLN A 528 -16.83 11.93 6.39
CA GLN A 528 -15.65 11.24 6.96
C GLN A 528 -16.01 9.91 7.60
N LEU A 529 -17.02 9.89 8.46
CA LEU A 529 -17.46 8.66 9.11
C LEU A 529 -18.08 7.67 8.12
N ALA A 530 -18.90 8.15 7.17
CA ALA A 530 -19.55 7.29 6.20
C ALA A 530 -18.55 6.57 5.29
N GLU A 531 -17.50 7.24 4.83
CA GLU A 531 -16.43 6.60 4.06
C GLU A 531 -15.74 5.49 4.85
N GLU A 532 -15.45 5.71 6.13
CA GLU A 532 -14.81 4.70 6.98
C GLU A 532 -15.75 3.51 7.26
N ILE A 533 -17.03 3.77 7.53
CA ILE A 533 -18.04 2.73 7.75
C ILE A 533 -18.16 1.83 6.51
N ASN A 534 -18.28 2.43 5.32
CA ASN A 534 -18.37 1.69 4.06
C ASN A 534 -17.07 0.91 3.77
N ALA A 535 -15.90 1.49 4.02
CA ALA A 535 -14.60 0.84 3.80
C ALA A 535 -14.39 -0.41 4.67
N ARG A 536 -14.93 -0.43 5.90
CA ARG A 536 -14.90 -1.60 6.80
C ARG A 536 -15.74 -2.78 6.29
N GLY A 537 -16.72 -2.53 5.42
CA GLY A 537 -17.48 -3.56 4.68
C GLY A 537 -18.49 -4.38 5.52
N ARG A 538 -18.71 -4.04 6.79
CA ARG A 538 -19.72 -4.70 7.65
C ARG A 538 -21.12 -4.12 7.47
N MET A 539 -21.19 -2.83 7.19
CA MET A 539 -22.42 -2.09 6.93
C MET A 539 -22.35 -1.52 5.51
N ALA A 540 -23.50 -1.40 4.85
CA ALA A 540 -23.63 -0.75 3.55
C ALA A 540 -24.58 0.44 3.68
N GLU A 541 -24.17 1.59 3.14
CA GLU A 541 -25.00 2.79 3.10
C GLU A 541 -26.18 2.63 2.14
N ILE A 542 -27.36 3.11 2.55
CA ILE A 542 -28.60 3.05 1.79
C ILE A 542 -29.26 4.43 1.70
N GLY A 543 -29.94 4.68 0.59
CA GLY A 543 -30.72 5.88 0.37
C GLY A 543 -32.16 5.55 0.04
N ARG A 544 -33.07 6.47 0.39
CA ARG A 544 -34.50 6.34 0.11
C ARG A 544 -34.79 6.83 -1.30
N GLY A 545 -35.48 6.03 -2.10
CA GLY A 545 -35.84 6.35 -3.48
C GLY A 545 -35.59 5.21 -4.46
N SER A 546 -35.63 5.55 -5.76
CA SER A 546 -35.16 4.66 -6.82
C SER A 546 -33.63 4.69 -6.92
N GLN A 547 -33.04 3.76 -7.68
CA GLN A 547 -31.59 3.75 -7.88
C GLN A 547 -31.05 5.08 -8.43
N ASP A 548 -31.81 5.79 -9.26
CA ASP A 548 -31.37 7.04 -9.89
C ASP A 548 -31.56 8.28 -8.99
N THR A 549 -32.38 8.19 -7.95
CA THR A 549 -32.77 9.34 -7.11
C THR A 549 -32.32 9.21 -5.66
N ALA A 550 -31.88 8.02 -5.25
CA ALA A 550 -31.39 7.77 -3.90
C ALA A 550 -30.02 8.42 -3.70
N GLY A 551 -29.86 9.04 -2.54
CA GLY A 551 -28.63 9.66 -2.08
C GLY A 551 -28.75 10.01 -0.60
N ARG A 552 -27.72 10.66 -0.06
CA ARG A 552 -27.77 11.25 1.28
C ARG A 552 -28.81 12.37 1.31
N ARG A 553 -29.31 12.69 2.49
CA ARG A 553 -30.33 13.74 2.67
C ARG A 553 -29.93 14.72 3.76
N GLY A 554 -30.27 15.99 3.51
CA GLY A 554 -30.14 17.06 4.48
C GLY A 554 -31.46 17.37 5.15
N VAL A 555 -31.41 17.62 6.46
CA VAL A 555 -32.55 18.02 7.28
C VAL A 555 -32.23 19.36 7.92
N LEU A 556 -33.21 20.25 8.08
CA LEU A 556 -32.96 21.55 8.68
C LEU A 556 -33.12 21.53 10.21
N ALA A 557 -32.11 22.00 10.94
CA ALA A 557 -32.14 22.22 12.37
C ALA A 557 -33.16 23.31 12.79
N THR A 558 -33.50 23.36 14.07
CA THR A 558 -34.30 24.45 14.66
C THR A 558 -33.52 25.76 14.68
N VAL A 559 -34.18 26.87 14.96
CA VAL A 559 -33.51 28.15 15.23
C VAL A 559 -33.65 28.49 16.72
N PRO A 560 -32.54 28.70 17.46
CA PRO A 560 -31.16 28.47 17.03
C PRO A 560 -30.82 26.98 16.91
N SER A 561 -29.78 26.67 16.14
CA SER A 561 -29.24 25.31 15.91
C SER A 561 -28.45 24.82 17.14
N THR A 562 -29.13 24.72 18.28
CA THR A 562 -28.54 24.29 19.55
C THR A 562 -29.16 23.01 20.05
N THR A 563 -28.40 22.24 20.82
CA THR A 563 -28.81 20.96 21.40
C THR A 563 -30.15 21.05 22.15
N ASN A 564 -30.34 22.04 23.01
CA ASN A 564 -31.57 22.18 23.82
C ASN A 564 -32.83 22.47 22.98
N CYS A 565 -32.67 22.85 21.71
CA CYS A 565 -33.75 23.10 20.76
C CYS A 565 -33.87 21.96 19.75
N SER A 566 -32.80 21.71 19.00
CA SER A 566 -32.82 20.84 17.82
C SER A 566 -32.88 19.37 18.23
N ARG A 567 -32.07 18.93 19.21
CA ARG A 567 -32.08 17.53 19.68
C ARG A 567 -33.37 17.20 20.40
N ALA A 568 -33.83 18.10 21.26
CA ALA A 568 -35.12 17.97 21.94
C ALA A 568 -36.26 17.85 20.93
N SER A 569 -36.27 18.70 19.90
CA SER A 569 -37.30 18.67 18.84
C SER A 569 -37.24 17.40 17.99
N LEU A 570 -36.03 16.95 17.63
CA LEU A 570 -35.80 15.71 16.88
C LEU A 570 -36.34 14.49 17.63
N LEU A 571 -35.95 14.33 18.91
CA LEU A 571 -36.30 13.17 19.70
C LEU A 571 -37.78 13.17 20.12
N CYS A 572 -38.42 14.34 20.23
CA CYS A 572 -39.84 14.46 20.55
C CYS A 572 -40.76 14.42 19.32
N GLY A 573 -40.24 14.59 18.10
CA GLY A 573 -41.03 14.65 16.88
C GLY A 573 -41.92 15.90 16.76
N ARG A 574 -41.57 16.98 17.48
CA ARG A 574 -42.29 18.27 17.49
C ARG A 574 -41.36 19.38 17.98
N LEU A 575 -41.63 20.63 17.58
CA LEU A 575 -40.89 21.79 18.09
C LEU A 575 -41.01 21.88 19.61
N THR A 576 -39.89 21.79 20.31
CA THR A 576 -39.83 21.85 21.78
C THR A 576 -38.44 22.20 22.25
N THR A 577 -38.33 22.62 23.51
CA THR A 577 -37.05 22.85 24.18
C THR A 577 -36.95 21.93 25.40
N GLY A 578 -35.73 21.48 25.70
CA GLY A 578 -35.55 20.57 26.83
C GLY A 578 -34.15 19.99 26.93
N LYS A 579 -33.99 19.10 27.92
CA LYS A 579 -32.78 18.30 28.16
C LYS A 579 -33.14 16.81 28.16
N GLN A 580 -32.23 15.96 28.64
CA GLN A 580 -32.33 14.51 28.62
C GLN A 580 -33.67 13.94 29.13
N ASP A 581 -34.26 14.49 30.20
CA ASP A 581 -35.54 13.98 30.71
C ASP A 581 -36.69 14.20 29.72
N THR A 582 -36.75 15.40 29.11
CA THR A 582 -37.71 15.72 28.04
C THR A 582 -37.48 14.83 26.82
N GLU A 583 -36.22 14.63 26.43
CA GLU A 583 -35.82 13.81 25.29
C GLU A 583 -36.25 12.35 25.48
N ARG A 584 -35.99 11.74 26.65
CA ARG A 584 -36.37 10.35 26.94
C ARG A 584 -37.89 10.16 26.95
N ALA A 585 -38.62 11.07 27.60
CA ALA A 585 -40.08 11.03 27.66
C ALA A 585 -40.71 11.23 26.27
N GLY A 586 -40.20 12.20 25.50
CA GLY A 586 -40.66 12.52 24.15
C GLY A 586 -40.43 11.39 23.16
N PHE A 587 -39.24 10.79 23.16
CA PHE A 587 -38.91 9.67 22.27
C PHE A 587 -39.81 8.47 22.54
N SER A 588 -40.00 8.13 23.81
CA SER A 588 -40.89 7.03 24.22
C SER A 588 -42.34 7.29 23.81
N ALA A 589 -42.82 8.53 23.97
CA ALA A 589 -44.16 8.93 23.60
C ALA A 589 -44.38 8.89 22.07
N LEU A 590 -43.40 9.37 21.29
CA LEU A 590 -43.47 9.41 19.82
C LEU A 590 -43.62 8.01 19.22
N TRP A 591 -42.77 7.07 19.63
CA TRP A 591 -42.80 5.70 19.10
C TRP A 591 -44.03 4.90 19.55
N ASN A 592 -44.62 5.26 20.69
CA ASN A 592 -45.88 4.67 21.15
C ASN A 592 -47.13 5.22 20.42
N THR A 593 -46.97 6.14 19.47
CA THR A 593 -48.09 6.61 18.64
C THR A 593 -48.52 5.56 17.61
N PRO A 594 -49.77 5.57 17.14
CA PRO A 594 -50.22 4.71 16.05
C PRO A 594 -49.39 4.86 14.76
N ALA A 595 -48.92 6.07 14.46
CA ALA A 595 -48.11 6.34 13.27
C ALA A 595 -46.78 5.57 13.29
N PHE A 596 -46.19 5.35 14.48
CA PHE A 596 -44.95 4.60 14.67
C PHE A 596 -45.19 3.14 15.11
N GLY A 597 -46.42 2.64 14.93
CA GLY A 597 -46.76 1.23 15.19
C GLY A 597 -46.88 0.87 16.67
N ARG A 598 -47.04 1.84 17.58
CA ARG A 598 -47.13 1.63 19.04
C ARG A 598 -45.97 0.79 19.61
N ARG A 599 -44.76 1.05 19.10
CA ARG A 599 -43.55 0.32 19.49
C ARG A 599 -43.07 0.78 20.87
N LYS A 600 -42.45 -0.13 21.62
CA LYS A 600 -41.62 0.24 22.76
C LYS A 600 -40.41 1.02 22.25
N ALA A 601 -39.95 1.99 23.03
CA ALA A 601 -38.77 2.76 22.68
C ALA A 601 -37.94 3.13 23.90
N VAL A 602 -36.62 3.16 23.73
CA VAL A 602 -35.66 3.51 24.76
C VAL A 602 -34.60 4.44 24.18
N LEU A 603 -34.29 5.50 24.92
CA LEU A 603 -33.22 6.45 24.59
C LEU A 603 -32.11 6.34 25.63
N TYR A 604 -30.87 6.19 25.15
CA TYR A 604 -29.65 6.21 25.95
C TYR A 604 -28.79 7.44 25.60
N HIS A 605 -28.13 8.02 26.60
CA HIS A 605 -27.10 9.04 26.43
C HIS A 605 -25.72 8.47 26.75
N GLN A 606 -24.66 9.19 26.38
CA GLN A 606 -23.26 8.76 26.54
C GLN A 606 -22.91 8.16 27.91
N ARG A 607 -23.41 8.73 29.02
CA ARG A 607 -23.17 8.20 30.38
C ARG A 607 -23.81 6.84 30.63
N ASP A 608 -24.91 6.54 29.93
CA ASP A 608 -25.57 5.24 30.01
C ASP A 608 -24.76 4.13 29.32
N LEU A 609 -23.70 4.47 28.58
CA LEU A 609 -22.83 3.53 27.84
C LEU A 609 -21.53 3.19 28.59
N GLU A 610 -21.34 3.75 29.78
CA GLU A 610 -20.17 3.48 30.62
C GLU A 610 -20.13 1.99 31.00
N THR A 611 -18.96 1.37 30.83
CA THR A 611 -18.77 -0.08 30.91
C THR A 611 -17.64 -0.44 31.85
N GLY A 612 -17.78 -1.57 32.56
CA GLY A 612 -16.68 -2.20 33.28
C GLY A 612 -15.72 -2.95 32.35
N ALA A 613 -14.62 -3.45 32.91
CA ALA A 613 -13.61 -4.21 32.14
C ALA A 613 -14.23 -5.41 31.41
N GLY A 614 -13.85 -5.61 30.14
CA GLY A 614 -14.28 -6.75 29.32
C GLY A 614 -15.60 -6.58 28.57
N LEU A 615 -16.32 -5.47 28.73
CA LEU A 615 -17.57 -5.20 28.00
C LEU A 615 -17.41 -4.05 27.01
N HIS A 616 -17.86 -4.26 25.77
CA HIS A 616 -17.90 -3.21 24.75
C HIS A 616 -19.08 -2.24 24.96
N LEU A 617 -20.24 -2.77 25.38
CA LEU A 617 -21.47 -2.05 25.75
C LEU A 617 -22.05 -2.62 27.05
N PRO A 618 -22.82 -1.84 27.84
CA PRO A 618 -23.51 -2.36 29.01
C PRO A 618 -24.56 -3.40 28.62
N LEU A 619 -24.76 -4.42 29.46
CA LEU A 619 -25.67 -5.54 29.15
C LEU A 619 -27.08 -5.07 28.78
N LYS A 620 -27.64 -4.13 29.55
CA LYS A 620 -28.98 -3.56 29.30
C LYS A 620 -29.10 -2.87 27.91
N VAL A 621 -28.02 -2.20 27.47
CA VAL A 621 -27.98 -1.56 26.15
C VAL A 621 -27.90 -2.62 25.06
N GLN A 622 -27.07 -3.64 25.24
CA GLN A 622 -26.97 -4.77 24.32
C GLN A 622 -28.32 -5.51 24.19
N GLU A 623 -28.98 -5.83 25.31
CA GLU A 623 -30.31 -6.45 25.33
C GLU A 623 -31.36 -5.62 24.57
N SER A 624 -31.33 -4.29 24.73
CA SER A 624 -32.24 -3.39 24.00
C SER A 624 -31.98 -3.42 22.48
N ILE A 625 -30.71 -3.51 22.07
CA ILE A 625 -30.30 -3.60 20.66
C ILE A 625 -30.60 -4.98 20.07
N ASP A 626 -30.59 -6.04 20.88
CA ASP A 626 -30.94 -7.39 20.43
C ASP A 626 -32.48 -7.58 20.33
N GLU A 627 -33.30 -6.83 21.09
CA GLU A 627 -34.76 -6.82 20.96
C GLU A 627 -35.22 -5.96 19.75
N THR A 628 -35.24 -6.55 18.56
CA THR A 628 -35.45 -5.86 17.27
C THR A 628 -36.81 -5.17 17.07
N ASP A 629 -37.78 -5.41 17.96
CA ASP A 629 -39.07 -4.71 17.96
C ASP A 629 -39.05 -3.37 18.71
N THR A 630 -38.11 -3.22 19.66
CA THR A 630 -37.92 -2.00 20.46
C THR A 630 -37.09 -1.00 19.67
N ALA A 631 -37.62 0.21 19.50
CA ALA A 631 -36.87 1.31 18.89
C ALA A 631 -35.81 1.83 19.88
N VAL A 632 -34.55 1.83 19.46
CA VAL A 632 -33.44 2.26 20.32
C VAL A 632 -32.83 3.51 19.73
N ALA A 633 -32.67 4.54 20.56
CA ALA A 633 -31.87 5.71 20.21
C ALA A 633 -30.68 5.85 21.17
N VAL A 634 -29.55 6.31 20.63
CA VAL A 634 -28.34 6.59 21.40
C VAL A 634 -27.80 7.96 21.00
N VAL A 635 -27.53 8.80 22.00
CA VAL A 635 -26.95 10.13 21.82
C VAL A 635 -25.49 10.11 22.29
N LEU A 636 -24.57 10.45 21.39
CA LEU A 636 -23.14 10.59 21.66
C LEU A 636 -22.73 12.06 21.52
N ASN A 637 -22.07 12.61 22.54
CA ASN A 637 -21.71 14.04 22.60
C ASN A 637 -20.25 14.31 22.28
N THR A 638 -19.53 13.29 21.77
CA THR A 638 -18.07 13.35 21.61
C THR A 638 -17.61 14.50 20.71
N ILE A 639 -18.38 14.87 19.69
CA ILE A 639 -18.03 15.96 18.77
C ILE A 639 -18.20 17.30 19.49
N ASP A 640 -19.38 17.58 20.05
CA ASP A 640 -19.64 18.83 20.80
C ASP A 640 -18.67 19.04 21.98
N ASP A 641 -18.36 17.97 22.75
CA ASP A 641 -17.38 18.02 23.83
C ASP A 641 -16.00 18.50 23.34
N ALA A 642 -15.60 18.06 22.14
CA ALA A 642 -14.33 18.47 21.52
C ALA A 642 -14.35 19.91 21.01
N LEU A 643 -15.51 20.47 20.62
CA LEU A 643 -15.64 21.88 20.25
C LEU A 643 -15.42 22.81 21.44
N ALA A 644 -15.84 22.37 22.64
CA ALA A 644 -15.70 23.15 23.87
C ALA A 644 -14.30 23.06 24.49
N LYS A 645 -13.67 21.88 24.46
CA LYS A 645 -12.43 21.57 25.20
C LYS A 645 -11.20 21.41 24.31
N GLY A 646 -11.39 21.36 22.99
CA GLY A 646 -10.37 20.97 22.02
C GLY A 646 -10.31 19.46 21.79
N ARG A 647 -9.74 19.05 20.65
CA ARG A 647 -9.50 17.64 20.33
C ARG A 647 -8.21 17.17 20.99
N GLU A 648 -8.23 15.97 21.57
CA GLU A 648 -7.02 15.32 22.09
C GLU A 648 -6.07 14.84 20.97
N SER A 649 -6.56 14.76 19.72
CA SER A 649 -5.83 14.26 18.56
C SER A 649 -5.56 15.37 17.54
N ASN A 650 -4.32 15.44 17.05
CA ASN A 650 -3.88 16.31 15.94
C ASN A 650 -4.32 15.78 14.55
N SER A 651 -5.26 14.83 14.48
CA SER A 651 -5.67 14.22 13.20
C SER A 651 -6.49 15.20 12.35
N PRO A 652 -6.18 15.33 11.05
CA PRO A 652 -6.89 16.24 10.14
C PRO A 652 -8.35 15.84 9.89
N THR A 653 -8.73 14.60 10.22
CA THR A 653 -10.07 14.03 9.99
C THR A 653 -10.60 13.35 11.25
N TRP A 654 -11.91 13.16 11.31
CA TRP A 654 -12.60 12.35 12.31
C TRP A 654 -12.58 10.88 11.91
N ARG A 655 -12.25 10.02 12.87
CA ARG A 655 -12.28 8.56 12.73
C ARG A 655 -13.29 7.95 13.69
N LEU A 656 -13.86 6.80 13.32
CA LEU A 656 -14.83 6.05 14.13
C LEU A 656 -14.31 5.72 15.54
N GLU A 657 -13.00 5.47 15.67
CA GLU A 657 -12.34 5.20 16.96
C GLU A 657 -12.32 6.41 17.90
N GLN A 658 -12.42 7.63 17.35
CA GLN A 658 -12.46 8.87 18.11
C GLN A 658 -13.88 9.19 18.59
N ILE A 659 -14.92 8.57 18.02
CA ILE A 659 -16.32 8.83 18.36
C ILE A 659 -16.82 7.82 19.40
N GLY A 660 -16.44 8.02 20.66
CA GLY A 660 -17.01 7.31 21.82
C GLY A 660 -17.25 5.81 21.59
N LYS A 661 -18.51 5.37 21.72
CA LYS A 661 -18.92 3.97 21.53
C LYS A 661 -19.49 3.66 20.13
N LEU A 662 -19.31 4.55 19.16
CA LEU A 662 -19.93 4.44 17.82
C LEU A 662 -19.58 3.10 17.14
N ALA A 663 -18.30 2.73 17.11
CA ALA A 663 -17.89 1.45 16.51
C ALA A 663 -18.56 0.23 17.19
N SER A 664 -18.69 0.27 18.52
CA SER A 664 -19.34 -0.80 19.29
C SER A 664 -20.85 -0.88 19.02
N LEU A 665 -21.52 0.26 18.86
CA LEU A 665 -22.94 0.34 18.51
C LEU A 665 -23.22 -0.17 17.09
N LEU A 666 -22.37 0.21 16.12
CA LEU A 666 -22.46 -0.28 14.74
C LEU A 666 -22.26 -1.80 14.69
N ASP A 667 -21.27 -2.32 15.42
CA ASP A 667 -21.03 -3.76 15.52
C ASP A 667 -22.19 -4.51 16.20
N ALA A 668 -22.81 -3.93 17.23
CA ALA A 668 -23.98 -4.50 17.88
C ALA A 668 -25.20 -4.53 16.94
N ALA A 669 -25.46 -3.43 16.22
CA ALA A 669 -26.53 -3.39 15.22
C ALA A 669 -26.31 -4.39 14.08
N ALA A 670 -25.07 -4.51 13.60
CA ALA A 670 -24.70 -5.50 12.58
C ALA A 670 -24.98 -6.94 13.05
N ARG A 671 -24.64 -7.27 14.29
CA ARG A 671 -24.93 -8.60 14.88
C ARG A 671 -26.42 -8.87 15.04
N ALA A 672 -27.18 -7.85 15.45
CA ALA A 672 -28.63 -7.94 15.62
C ALA A 672 -29.41 -7.90 14.29
N GLY A 673 -28.73 -7.70 13.15
CA GLY A 673 -29.39 -7.56 11.85
C GLY A 673 -30.29 -6.32 11.78
N ARG A 674 -29.87 -5.22 12.40
CA ARG A 674 -30.68 -4.02 12.56
C ARG A 674 -30.15 -2.91 11.66
N SER A 675 -31.05 -2.20 10.98
CA SER A 675 -30.70 -0.98 10.26
C SER A 675 -30.26 0.11 11.24
N VAL A 676 -29.33 0.96 10.82
CA VAL A 676 -28.83 2.09 11.61
C VAL A 676 -29.19 3.38 10.91
N LEU A 677 -29.81 4.30 11.63
CA LEU A 677 -29.95 5.70 11.22
C LEU A 677 -28.92 6.53 11.98
N LEU A 678 -27.87 6.99 11.30
CA LEU A 678 -26.84 7.85 11.87
C LEU A 678 -27.11 9.30 11.45
N THR A 679 -27.29 10.18 12.42
CA THR A 679 -27.66 11.58 12.17
C THR A 679 -27.11 12.51 13.24
N SER A 680 -27.44 13.80 13.14
CA SER A 680 -27.08 14.84 14.08
C SER A 680 -28.32 15.56 14.61
N ASP A 681 -28.14 16.42 15.59
CA ASP A 681 -29.10 17.43 16.00
C ASP A 681 -28.80 18.81 15.38
N HIS A 682 -27.53 19.15 15.20
CA HIS A 682 -27.06 20.32 14.45
C HIS A 682 -25.63 20.06 13.95
N GLY A 683 -25.11 20.92 13.09
CA GLY A 683 -23.68 20.91 12.76
C GLY A 683 -22.88 21.93 13.58
N HIS A 684 -21.67 22.23 13.12
CA HIS A 684 -20.77 23.16 13.80
C HIS A 684 -19.88 23.90 12.80
N VAL A 685 -19.28 24.97 13.29
CA VAL A 685 -18.19 25.70 12.63
C VAL A 685 -16.96 25.71 13.54
N TRP A 686 -15.76 25.63 12.95
CA TRP A 686 -14.50 25.67 13.69
C TRP A 686 -14.04 27.10 13.97
N ASP A 687 -13.48 27.35 15.15
CA ASP A 687 -12.75 28.60 15.43
C ASP A 687 -11.33 28.48 14.88
N ARG A 688 -11.03 29.27 13.85
CA ARG A 688 -9.74 29.23 13.15
C ARG A 688 -8.84 30.40 13.52
N ARG A 689 -9.03 30.96 14.72
CA ARG A 689 -8.34 32.16 15.24
C ARG A 689 -8.66 33.47 14.52
N GLU A 690 -9.50 33.42 13.49
CA GLU A 690 -9.96 34.59 12.73
C GLU A 690 -11.30 35.12 13.24
N SER A 691 -12.05 34.34 14.04
CA SER A 691 -13.36 34.77 14.51
C SER A 691 -13.25 35.99 15.43
N VAL A 692 -14.14 36.96 15.23
CA VAL A 692 -14.20 38.24 15.93
C VAL A 692 -15.34 38.20 16.94
N LYS A 693 -15.06 38.68 18.17
CA LYS A 693 -16.10 38.94 19.16
C LYS A 693 -16.74 40.29 18.84
N THR A 694 -17.91 40.31 18.21
CA THR A 694 -18.55 41.55 17.73
C THR A 694 -19.29 42.26 18.85
N GLN A 695 -20.27 41.60 19.46
CA GLN A 695 -21.09 42.09 20.56
C GLN A 695 -21.32 40.99 21.60
N ALA A 696 -21.74 41.34 22.81
CA ALA A 696 -22.18 40.34 23.79
C ALA A 696 -23.53 39.75 23.36
N GLY A 697 -23.70 38.45 23.53
CA GLY A 697 -24.91 37.72 23.14
C GLY A 697 -25.28 36.63 24.14
N GLU A 698 -26.51 36.17 24.04
CA GLU A 698 -27.11 35.15 24.90
C GLU A 698 -26.49 33.76 24.70
N SER A 699 -25.84 33.53 23.56
CA SER A 699 -25.03 32.35 23.25
C SER A 699 -23.88 32.72 22.31
N ALA A 700 -22.98 31.77 22.01
CA ALA A 700 -21.86 31.99 21.11
C ALA A 700 -22.28 32.46 19.71
N ARG A 701 -23.46 32.01 19.24
CA ARG A 701 -23.91 32.19 17.84
C ARG A 701 -25.35 32.69 17.71
N TYR A 702 -25.95 33.24 18.76
CA TYR A 702 -27.20 34.00 18.60
C TYR A 702 -27.29 35.10 19.63
N ARG A 703 -28.01 36.17 19.26
CA ARG A 703 -28.33 37.28 20.15
C ARG A 703 -29.67 37.93 19.84
N THR A 704 -30.11 38.86 20.66
CA THR A 704 -31.22 39.78 20.35
C THR A 704 -30.71 41.10 19.72
N GLY A 705 -31.62 41.93 19.21
CA GLY A 705 -31.31 43.26 18.64
C GLY A 705 -31.41 43.33 17.11
N GLU A 706 -30.57 44.17 16.50
CA GLU A 706 -30.49 44.39 15.06
C GLU A 706 -29.36 43.57 14.44
N ALA A 707 -29.55 43.06 13.21
CA ALA A 707 -28.52 42.34 12.47
C ALA A 707 -27.51 43.30 11.84
N GLY A 708 -26.23 42.97 11.96
CA GLY A 708 -25.13 43.59 11.25
C GLY A 708 -24.70 42.80 10.01
N ASP A 709 -23.54 43.14 9.46
CA ASP A 709 -22.94 42.38 8.36
C ASP A 709 -22.61 40.95 8.78
N GLY A 710 -22.88 39.97 7.92
CA GLY A 710 -22.70 38.55 8.26
C GLY A 710 -23.78 37.89 9.10
N GLU A 711 -24.82 38.65 9.48
CA GLU A 711 -25.91 38.20 10.33
C GLU A 711 -27.26 38.29 9.60
N VAL A 712 -28.22 37.46 10.02
CA VAL A 712 -29.62 37.56 9.61
C VAL A 712 -30.53 37.60 10.83
N VAL A 713 -31.67 38.25 10.68
CA VAL A 713 -32.75 38.17 11.67
C VAL A 713 -33.65 37.01 11.29
N ALA A 714 -33.65 35.95 12.11
CA ALA A 714 -34.55 34.83 11.96
C ALA A 714 -35.84 35.09 12.76
N THR A 715 -36.98 34.87 12.10
CA THR A 715 -38.31 34.99 12.72
C THR A 715 -39.18 33.78 12.43
N GLY A 716 -40.19 33.55 13.27
CA GLY A 716 -41.23 32.55 13.05
C GLY A 716 -41.26 31.46 14.12
N GLU A 717 -42.20 30.52 13.95
CA GLU A 717 -42.52 29.47 14.93
C GLU A 717 -41.37 28.48 15.20
N ARG A 718 -40.40 28.37 14.27
CA ARG A 718 -39.19 27.56 14.46
C ARG A 718 -38.08 28.27 15.24
N VAL A 719 -38.29 29.53 15.62
CA VAL A 719 -37.39 30.31 16.48
C VAL A 719 -37.83 30.14 17.93
N LEU A 720 -37.17 29.23 18.65
CA LEU A 720 -37.65 28.73 19.95
C LEU A 720 -37.25 29.59 21.16
N PHE A 721 -36.42 30.61 20.95
CA PHE A 721 -36.04 31.61 21.95
C PHE A 721 -36.28 33.04 21.42
N GLY A 722 -36.10 34.05 22.28
CA GLY A 722 -36.22 35.46 21.88
C GLY A 722 -37.61 35.84 21.37
N ASP A 723 -38.66 35.22 21.92
CA ASP A 723 -40.07 35.44 21.54
C ASP A 723 -40.33 35.29 20.03
N GLY A 724 -39.68 34.30 19.40
CA GLY A 724 -39.84 34.03 17.98
C GLY A 724 -38.97 34.89 17.06
N ARG A 725 -37.99 35.61 17.61
CA ARG A 725 -37.09 36.51 16.87
C ARG A 725 -35.66 36.50 17.44
N LEU A 726 -34.68 36.15 16.61
CA LEU A 726 -33.26 36.16 16.97
C LEU A 726 -32.38 36.72 15.85
N VAL A 727 -31.25 37.31 16.22
CA VAL A 727 -30.13 37.60 15.32
C VAL A 727 -29.15 36.43 15.37
N VAL A 728 -28.86 35.84 14.21
CA VAL A 728 -28.00 34.67 14.05
C VAL A 728 -26.97 34.94 12.93
N PRO A 729 -25.66 34.72 13.16
CA PRO A 729 -24.65 34.85 12.13
C PRO A 729 -24.69 33.66 11.18
N TYR A 730 -24.59 33.93 9.87
CA TYR A 730 -24.28 32.91 8.88
C TYR A 730 -22.78 32.85 8.58
N ARG A 731 -22.05 33.95 8.81
CA ARG A 731 -20.58 33.95 8.71
C ARG A 731 -19.96 33.16 9.86
N GLU A 732 -18.98 32.32 9.54
CA GLU A 732 -18.28 31.46 10.53
C GLU A 732 -17.37 32.27 11.47
N ASP A 733 -16.93 33.45 11.04
CA ASP A 733 -15.98 34.31 11.76
C ASP A 733 -16.64 35.25 12.79
N ILE A 734 -17.91 35.07 13.11
CA ILE A 734 -18.63 35.87 14.13
C ILE A 734 -18.85 35.05 15.41
N ARG A 735 -18.48 35.57 16.58
CA ARG A 735 -18.89 34.99 17.87
C ARG A 735 -19.34 36.07 18.84
N TYR A 736 -20.20 35.72 19.79
CA TYR A 736 -20.64 36.66 20.83
C TYR A 736 -20.10 36.34 22.23
N THR A 737 -19.50 35.16 22.41
CA THR A 737 -18.88 34.72 23.66
C THR A 737 -17.36 34.68 23.56
N ASP A 738 -16.72 34.29 24.65
CA ASP A 738 -15.28 34.02 24.67
C ASP A 738 -14.95 32.82 23.77
N ARG A 739 -13.67 32.75 23.38
CA ARG A 739 -13.19 31.82 22.37
C ARG A 739 -13.28 30.36 22.85
N LYS A 740 -13.74 29.50 21.95
CA LYS A 740 -13.71 28.03 22.02
C LYS A 740 -13.02 27.49 20.76
N GLU A 741 -12.92 26.18 20.62
CA GLU A 741 -12.34 25.54 19.42
C GLU A 741 -13.38 25.38 18.30
N GLY A 742 -14.68 25.42 18.64
CA GLY A 742 -15.75 25.53 17.65
C GLY A 742 -17.06 26.03 18.27
N TYR A 743 -18.04 26.28 17.41
CA TYR A 743 -19.32 26.88 17.76
C TYR A 743 -20.49 26.26 17.00
N HIS A 744 -21.68 26.42 17.57
CA HIS A 744 -22.96 26.04 16.97
C HIS A 744 -24.04 27.04 17.44
N GLY A 745 -25.22 27.00 16.82
CA GLY A 745 -26.35 27.88 17.13
C GLY A 745 -26.59 29.00 16.11
N GLY A 746 -25.73 29.14 15.11
CA GLY A 746 -25.85 30.10 14.02
C GLY A 746 -26.67 29.58 12.84
N PHE A 747 -26.54 30.25 11.70
CA PHE A 747 -27.37 30.06 10.51
C PHE A 747 -26.57 29.73 9.24
N SER A 748 -25.29 29.35 9.37
CA SER A 748 -24.52 28.83 8.24
C SER A 748 -25.07 27.47 7.80
N ALA A 749 -24.80 27.03 6.57
CA ALA A 749 -25.23 25.70 6.16
C ALA A 749 -24.57 24.61 7.02
N ALA A 750 -23.32 24.82 7.42
CA ALA A 750 -22.56 23.91 8.27
C ALA A 750 -23.16 23.74 9.68
N GLU A 751 -23.88 24.73 10.21
CA GLU A 751 -24.59 24.64 11.49
C GLU A 751 -26.03 24.13 11.32
N MET A 752 -26.73 24.58 10.27
CA MET A 752 -28.17 24.37 10.09
C MET A 752 -28.53 23.03 9.43
N VAL A 753 -27.67 22.47 8.59
CA VAL A 753 -27.98 21.25 7.84
C VAL A 753 -27.51 20.03 8.61
N ILE A 754 -28.48 19.23 9.05
CA ILE A 754 -28.31 17.95 9.70
C ILE A 754 -28.14 16.86 8.63
N PRO A 755 -27.00 16.14 8.60
CA PRO A 755 -26.83 14.99 7.72
C PRO A 755 -27.69 13.79 8.18
N VAL A 756 -28.27 13.08 7.22
CA VAL A 756 -28.98 11.81 7.46
C VAL A 756 -28.33 10.69 6.66
N LEU A 757 -27.75 9.73 7.39
CA LEU A 757 -27.12 8.54 6.83
C LEU A 757 -27.87 7.30 7.32
N ALA A 758 -28.18 6.37 6.42
CA ALA A 758 -28.81 5.11 6.78
C ALA A 758 -27.93 3.95 6.33
N PHE A 759 -27.83 2.92 7.17
CA PHE A 759 -26.99 1.75 6.92
C PHE A 759 -27.75 0.46 7.20
N VAL A 760 -27.41 -0.59 6.45
CA VAL A 760 -27.85 -1.97 6.71
C VAL A 760 -26.67 -2.91 6.85
N PRO A 761 -26.78 -3.98 7.67
CA PRO A 761 -25.76 -5.02 7.76
C PRO A 761 -25.56 -5.76 6.42
N VAL A 762 -24.33 -6.07 6.05
CA VAL A 762 -24.04 -6.93 4.88
C VAL A 762 -24.13 -8.39 5.33
N PRO A 763 -24.92 -9.28 4.68
CA PRO A 763 -25.49 -9.18 3.33
C PRO A 763 -26.98 -8.84 3.25
N GLU A 764 -27.61 -8.34 4.32
CA GLU A 764 -29.06 -8.17 4.40
C GLU A 764 -29.64 -7.34 3.23
N SER A 765 -30.85 -7.70 2.80
CA SER A 765 -31.59 -6.96 1.78
C SER A 765 -31.96 -5.57 2.29
N THR A 766 -32.06 -4.60 1.39
CA THR A 766 -32.51 -3.26 1.76
C THR A 766 -34.01 -3.27 2.11
N PRO A 767 -34.45 -2.46 3.10
CA PRO A 767 -35.86 -2.27 3.36
C PRO A 767 -36.62 -1.74 2.13
N LYS A 768 -37.93 -1.96 2.08
CA LYS A 768 -38.76 -1.51 0.96
C LYS A 768 -38.65 0.01 0.75
N GLY A 769 -38.40 0.43 -0.49
CA GLY A 769 -38.22 1.86 -0.82
C GLY A 769 -36.82 2.41 -0.52
N TRP A 770 -35.89 1.55 -0.12
CA TRP A 770 -34.48 1.86 0.06
C TRP A 770 -33.63 1.05 -0.90
N VAL A 771 -32.55 1.66 -1.35
CA VAL A 771 -31.56 1.05 -2.25
C VAL A 771 -30.16 1.29 -1.71
N ARG A 772 -29.21 0.39 -2.03
CA ARG A 772 -27.81 0.59 -1.68
C ARG A 772 -27.23 1.72 -2.54
N LEU A 773 -26.48 2.59 -1.88
CA LEU A 773 -25.80 3.70 -2.56
C LEU A 773 -24.48 3.21 -3.14
N SER A 774 -24.28 3.44 -4.43
CA SER A 774 -22.99 3.25 -5.07
C SER A 774 -22.06 4.44 -4.81
N GLN A 775 -20.74 4.28 -4.93
CA GLN A 775 -19.81 5.40 -4.73
C GLN A 775 -20.08 6.59 -5.66
N ALA A 776 -20.51 6.35 -6.90
CA ALA A 776 -20.89 7.42 -7.83
C ALA A 776 -22.11 8.24 -7.36
N GLN A 777 -22.91 7.70 -6.45
CA GLN A 777 -24.03 8.42 -5.81
C GLN A 777 -23.64 9.05 -4.47
N LEU A 778 -22.49 8.66 -3.91
CA LEU A 778 -21.99 9.19 -2.66
C LEU A 778 -21.08 10.41 -2.91
N GLU A 779 -20.19 10.32 -3.89
CA GLU A 779 -19.16 11.33 -4.17
C GLU A 779 -19.60 12.27 -5.31
N PRO A 780 -19.44 13.59 -5.16
CA PRO A 780 -19.68 14.51 -6.27
C PRO A 780 -18.62 14.31 -7.36
N LEU A 781 -18.98 14.58 -8.63
CA LEU A 781 -18.12 14.31 -9.78
C LEU A 781 -16.72 14.94 -9.66
N TRP A 782 -16.65 16.20 -9.21
CA TRP A 782 -15.39 16.93 -9.03
C TRP A 782 -14.46 16.33 -7.96
N TRP A 783 -14.98 15.47 -7.08
CA TRP A 783 -14.20 14.79 -6.04
C TRP A 783 -13.20 13.81 -6.65
N SER A 784 -13.61 13.08 -7.68
CA SER A 784 -12.85 11.94 -8.20
C SER A 784 -12.46 12.11 -9.67
N GLN A 785 -13.15 13.00 -10.41
CA GLN A 785 -12.94 13.22 -11.83
C GLN A 785 -12.23 14.56 -12.11
N ALA A 786 -11.22 14.53 -12.98
CA ALA A 786 -10.64 15.75 -13.53
C ALA A 786 -11.68 16.45 -14.41
N LEU A 787 -11.78 17.77 -14.30
CA LEU A 787 -12.71 18.53 -15.13
C LEU A 787 -12.16 18.58 -16.56
N GLU A 788 -12.88 17.99 -17.51
CA GLU A 788 -12.46 18.02 -18.89
C GLU A 788 -12.36 19.47 -19.38
N SER A 789 -11.34 19.74 -20.19
CA SER A 789 -11.46 20.83 -21.14
C SER A 789 -12.40 20.39 -22.24
N ALA A 790 -13.65 20.83 -22.16
CA ALA A 790 -14.62 20.64 -23.22
C ALA A 790 -14.04 21.14 -24.56
N THR A 791 -13.54 20.25 -25.39
CA THR A 791 -13.69 20.45 -26.84
C THR A 791 -15.17 20.24 -27.11
N ALA A 792 -15.88 21.35 -27.35
CA ALA A 792 -17.29 21.39 -27.67
C ALA A 792 -17.68 20.27 -28.66
N GLN A 793 -18.32 19.21 -28.14
CA GLN A 793 -19.08 18.30 -28.97
C GLN A 793 -20.46 18.93 -29.20
N ALA A 794 -20.78 19.12 -30.47
CA ALA A 794 -22.05 19.65 -30.93
C ALA A 794 -23.25 18.88 -30.33
N PRO A 795 -24.37 19.55 -30.04
CA PRO A 795 -25.51 18.92 -29.39
C PRO A 795 -26.08 17.79 -30.26
N ALA A 796 -26.30 16.63 -29.64
CA ALA A 796 -27.04 15.54 -30.25
C ALA A 796 -28.50 15.97 -30.51
N PRO A 797 -29.13 15.53 -31.62
CA PRO A 797 -30.49 15.93 -31.95
C PRO A 797 -31.50 15.32 -30.96
N PRO A 798 -32.63 16.01 -30.68
CA PRO A 798 -33.58 15.57 -29.68
C PRO A 798 -34.33 14.31 -30.14
N VAL A 799 -34.44 13.32 -29.26
CA VAL A 799 -35.28 12.13 -29.45
C VAL A 799 -36.71 12.49 -29.06
N GLU A 800 -37.63 12.45 -30.02
CA GLU A 800 -39.07 12.58 -29.77
C GLU A 800 -39.63 11.39 -28.96
N PRO A 801 -40.63 11.61 -28.09
CA PRO A 801 -41.20 10.55 -27.27
C PRO A 801 -42.18 9.68 -28.08
N ALA A 802 -41.88 8.38 -28.17
CA ALA A 802 -42.79 7.40 -28.75
C ALA A 802 -44.00 7.16 -27.84
N THR A 803 -45.19 7.46 -28.38
CA THR A 803 -46.49 7.24 -27.74
C THR A 803 -46.91 5.77 -27.79
N THR A 804 -47.66 5.37 -26.77
CA THR A 804 -48.23 4.04 -26.55
C THR A 804 -49.33 3.69 -27.57
N GLY A 805 -49.27 2.49 -28.17
CA GLY A 805 -50.32 1.96 -29.04
C GLY A 805 -50.41 0.43 -29.04
N ARG A 806 -51.51 -0.10 -28.49
CA ARG A 806 -51.87 -1.52 -28.35
C ARG A 806 -52.27 -2.19 -29.68
N ARG A 807 -51.78 -3.43 -29.87
CA ARG A 807 -52.50 -4.65 -30.36
C ARG A 807 -53.05 -4.69 -31.80
N LYS A 808 -52.58 -5.66 -32.62
CA LYS A 808 -53.38 -6.80 -33.14
C LYS A 808 -52.57 -7.80 -33.99
N THR A 809 -52.98 -9.04 -33.84
CA THR A 809 -52.56 -10.31 -34.43
C THR A 809 -52.91 -10.50 -35.91
N ALA A 810 -52.07 -11.23 -36.67
CA ALA A 810 -52.53 -12.16 -37.71
C ALA A 810 -51.52 -13.28 -37.96
N LYS A 811 -51.99 -14.53 -37.87
CA LYS A 811 -51.31 -15.80 -38.18
C LYS A 811 -51.31 -16.04 -39.70
N ARG A 812 -50.25 -16.69 -40.22
CA ARG A 812 -50.38 -17.70 -41.29
C ARG A 812 -49.35 -18.82 -41.10
N ALA A 813 -49.80 -20.04 -41.37
CA ALA A 813 -49.25 -21.31 -40.94
C ALA A 813 -48.23 -21.94 -41.92
N ALA A 814 -47.57 -22.97 -41.39
CA ALA A 814 -46.51 -23.83 -41.91
C ALA A 814 -46.83 -24.66 -43.17
N ASP A 815 -45.79 -25.02 -43.95
CA ASP A 815 -45.28 -26.41 -44.08
C ASP A 815 -43.88 -26.45 -44.78
N PRO A 816 -43.14 -27.58 -44.88
CA PRO A 816 -41.76 -27.69 -44.40
C PRO A 816 -40.70 -28.19 -45.44
N GLN A 817 -39.45 -28.34 -44.96
CA GLN A 817 -38.28 -29.05 -45.52
C GLN A 817 -37.43 -28.38 -46.62
N ALA A 818 -36.26 -27.85 -46.23
CA ALA A 818 -34.92 -28.32 -46.64
C ALA A 818 -33.83 -27.45 -45.97
N PRO A 819 -32.62 -27.98 -45.69
CA PRO A 819 -31.69 -27.42 -44.71
C PRO A 819 -30.79 -26.35 -45.34
N ALA A 820 -30.70 -25.17 -44.71
CA ALA A 820 -29.67 -24.19 -45.02
C ALA A 820 -28.62 -24.22 -43.90
N LEU A 821 -27.45 -24.74 -44.24
CA LEU A 821 -26.19 -24.33 -43.64
C LEU A 821 -26.16 -22.80 -43.59
N PHE A 822 -26.04 -22.21 -42.40
CA PHE A 822 -25.20 -21.05 -42.05
C PHE A 822 -25.46 -20.80 -40.57
N GLY A 823 -24.46 -21.06 -39.74
CA GLY A 823 -24.50 -20.72 -38.32
C GLY A 823 -24.29 -19.22 -38.17
N ASP A 824 -25.17 -18.58 -37.41
CA ASP A 824 -24.94 -17.24 -36.88
C ASP A 824 -23.84 -17.32 -35.82
N GLU A 825 -22.60 -17.01 -36.21
CA GLU A 825 -21.63 -16.44 -35.29
C GLU A 825 -22.08 -15.01 -34.99
N ALA A 826 -22.51 -14.77 -33.76
CA ALA A 826 -22.76 -13.42 -33.26
C ALA A 826 -21.47 -12.60 -33.41
N LEU A 827 -21.50 -11.59 -34.29
CA LEU A 827 -20.50 -10.53 -34.38
C LEU A 827 -20.34 -9.87 -33.01
N VAL A 828 -19.27 -10.22 -32.30
CA VAL A 828 -18.85 -9.52 -31.08
C VAL A 828 -18.47 -8.09 -31.49
N PRO A 829 -19.06 -7.04 -30.89
CA PRO A 829 -18.70 -5.66 -31.23
C PRO A 829 -17.20 -5.42 -31.01
N ASP A 830 -16.55 -4.73 -31.95
CA ASP A 830 -15.11 -4.48 -31.99
C ASP A 830 -14.69 -3.35 -31.03
N THR A 831 -14.86 -3.62 -29.73
CA THR A 831 -14.53 -2.74 -28.60
C THR A 831 -13.03 -2.75 -28.24
N LEU A 832 -12.57 -1.77 -27.47
CA LEU A 832 -11.17 -1.69 -27.04
C LEU A 832 -10.79 -2.91 -26.19
N GLY A 833 -11.67 -3.32 -25.28
CA GLY A 833 -11.53 -4.51 -24.45
C GLY A 833 -11.42 -5.77 -25.28
N THR A 834 -12.28 -5.96 -26.30
CA THR A 834 -12.21 -7.14 -27.18
C THR A 834 -10.92 -7.20 -28.01
N LYS A 835 -10.38 -6.06 -28.44
CA LYS A 835 -9.08 -6.00 -29.16
C LYS A 835 -7.92 -6.40 -28.25
N VAL A 836 -7.89 -5.86 -27.04
CA VAL A 836 -6.83 -6.16 -26.06
C VAL A 836 -6.80 -7.64 -25.72
N VAL A 837 -7.95 -8.25 -25.43
CA VAL A 837 -7.98 -9.66 -25.00
C VAL A 837 -7.73 -10.64 -26.14
N ALA A 838 -7.85 -10.21 -27.40
CA ALA A 838 -7.46 -10.99 -28.57
C ALA A 838 -5.94 -11.02 -28.83
N SER A 839 -5.18 -10.05 -28.28
CA SER A 839 -3.74 -9.87 -28.53
C SER A 839 -2.85 -11.01 -28.04
N SER A 840 -1.69 -11.19 -28.69
CA SER A 840 -0.60 -12.08 -28.27
C SER A 840 -0.09 -11.73 -26.87
N ALA A 841 0.15 -10.43 -26.62
CA ALA A 841 0.63 -9.91 -25.35
C ALA A 841 -0.30 -10.23 -24.18
N PHE A 842 -1.62 -10.10 -24.37
CA PHE A 842 -2.61 -10.47 -23.35
C PHE A 842 -2.58 -11.96 -23.02
N LYS A 843 -2.56 -12.83 -24.04
CA LYS A 843 -2.47 -14.29 -23.85
C LYS A 843 -1.20 -14.68 -23.09
N ALA A 844 -0.08 -14.05 -23.40
CA ALA A 844 1.19 -14.26 -22.70
C ALA A 844 1.14 -13.78 -21.24
N SER A 845 0.46 -12.66 -20.96
CA SER A 845 0.30 -12.13 -19.60
C SER A 845 -0.61 -13.02 -18.73
N VAL A 846 -1.72 -13.51 -19.30
CA VAL A 846 -2.61 -14.48 -18.65
C VAL A 846 -1.87 -15.77 -18.29
N ALA A 847 -1.03 -16.29 -19.20
CA ALA A 847 -0.26 -17.51 -18.96
C ALA A 847 0.74 -17.38 -17.78
N ARG A 848 1.24 -16.17 -17.50
CA ARG A 848 2.15 -15.88 -16.38
C ARG A 848 1.42 -15.56 -15.07
N THR A 849 0.10 -15.37 -15.09
CA THR A 849 -0.69 -14.93 -13.92
C THR A 849 -1.50 -16.10 -13.34
N PRO A 850 -1.14 -16.62 -12.15
CA PRO A 850 -1.92 -17.67 -11.50
C PRO A 850 -3.34 -17.21 -11.18
N ARG A 851 -4.35 -17.99 -11.58
CA ARG A 851 -5.79 -17.69 -11.38
C ARG A 851 -6.22 -16.35 -12.02
N ALA A 852 -5.74 -16.08 -13.24
CA ALA A 852 -6.13 -14.90 -14.00
C ALA A 852 -7.67 -14.80 -14.18
N PRO A 853 -8.25 -13.59 -14.17
CA PRO A 853 -9.65 -13.35 -14.53
C PRO A 853 -9.96 -13.81 -15.97
N GLY A 854 -11.24 -14.08 -16.25
CA GLY A 854 -11.66 -14.47 -17.60
C GLY A 854 -11.45 -13.34 -18.62
N ALA A 855 -11.13 -13.67 -19.87
CA ALA A 855 -10.90 -12.67 -20.92
C ALA A 855 -12.09 -11.71 -21.11
N GLN A 856 -13.33 -12.23 -21.09
CA GLN A 856 -14.53 -11.40 -21.18
C GLN A 856 -14.70 -10.44 -19.98
N GLU A 857 -14.23 -10.84 -18.80
CA GLU A 857 -14.28 -10.02 -17.59
C GLU A 857 -13.30 -8.85 -17.68
N VAL A 858 -12.09 -9.09 -18.20
CA VAL A 858 -11.09 -8.04 -18.42
C VAL A 858 -11.55 -7.08 -19.52
N ALA A 859 -12.11 -7.59 -20.62
CA ALA A 859 -12.65 -6.76 -21.69
C ALA A 859 -13.74 -5.81 -21.16
N ALA A 860 -14.70 -6.33 -20.39
CA ALA A 860 -15.77 -5.51 -19.83
C ALA A 860 -15.28 -4.40 -18.87
N VAL A 861 -14.22 -4.65 -18.09
CA VAL A 861 -13.58 -3.60 -17.26
C VAL A 861 -12.96 -2.51 -18.13
N ILE A 862 -12.21 -2.90 -19.17
CA ILE A 862 -11.57 -1.97 -20.12
C ILE A 862 -12.64 -1.13 -20.81
N ASP A 863 -13.71 -1.76 -21.30
CA ASP A 863 -14.77 -1.07 -22.04
C ASP A 863 -15.58 -0.12 -21.14
N ALA A 864 -15.85 -0.50 -19.89
CA ALA A 864 -16.49 0.39 -18.94
C ALA A 864 -15.65 1.63 -18.63
N LEU A 865 -14.34 1.45 -18.44
CA LEU A 865 -13.42 2.57 -18.25
C LEU A 865 -13.29 3.40 -19.53
N ALA A 866 -13.11 2.78 -20.69
CA ALA A 866 -13.02 3.48 -21.97
C ALA A 866 -14.29 4.28 -22.32
N ALA A 867 -15.47 3.80 -21.91
CA ALA A 867 -16.74 4.49 -22.10
C ALA A 867 -16.84 5.80 -21.30
N VAL A 868 -16.04 5.98 -20.25
CA VAL A 868 -15.93 7.27 -19.52
C VAL A 868 -15.22 8.33 -20.36
N GLY A 869 -14.33 7.93 -21.27
CA GLY A 869 -13.54 8.84 -22.11
C GLY A 869 -12.32 9.45 -21.41
N GLY A 870 -11.45 10.09 -22.19
CA GLY A 870 -10.21 10.70 -21.71
C GLY A 870 -8.96 9.82 -21.81
N ALA A 871 -7.80 10.41 -21.48
CA ALA A 871 -6.51 9.72 -21.54
C ALA A 871 -6.34 8.70 -20.39
N ASN A 872 -6.84 9.04 -19.20
CA ASN A 872 -6.85 8.18 -18.02
C ASN A 872 -8.25 8.11 -17.39
N PRO A 873 -9.24 7.46 -18.02
CA PRO A 873 -10.58 7.33 -17.47
C PRO A 873 -10.57 6.65 -16.11
N ARG A 874 -11.43 7.14 -15.21
CA ARG A 874 -11.58 6.63 -13.84
C ARG A 874 -13.00 6.21 -13.56
N LEU A 875 -13.16 5.08 -12.88
CA LEU A 875 -14.43 4.63 -12.32
C LEU A 875 -14.24 4.16 -10.89
N PRO A 876 -15.24 4.30 -10.01
CA PRO A 876 -15.23 3.61 -8.72
C PRO A 876 -14.98 2.10 -8.90
N VAL A 877 -14.19 1.48 -8.02
CA VAL A 877 -13.81 0.05 -8.12
C VAL A 877 -15.02 -0.88 -8.18
N SER A 878 -16.09 -0.55 -7.43
CA SER A 878 -17.34 -1.30 -7.47
C SER A 878 -18.02 -1.22 -8.84
N THR A 879 -17.98 -0.06 -9.48
CA THR A 879 -18.57 0.18 -10.81
C THR A 879 -17.78 -0.56 -11.89
N ALA A 880 -16.45 -0.49 -11.84
CA ALA A 880 -15.58 -1.23 -12.76
C ALA A 880 -15.74 -2.76 -12.59
N ALA A 881 -15.79 -3.27 -11.35
CA ALA A 881 -16.03 -4.70 -11.10
C ALA A 881 -17.43 -5.17 -11.53
N ARG A 882 -18.46 -4.31 -11.35
CA ARG A 882 -19.84 -4.59 -11.78
C ARG A 882 -19.95 -4.76 -13.29
N ALA A 883 -19.18 -4.00 -14.08
CA ALA A 883 -19.14 -4.17 -15.54
C ALA A 883 -18.75 -5.60 -15.95
N ALA A 884 -17.89 -6.25 -15.16
CA ALA A 884 -17.48 -7.65 -15.35
C ALA A 884 -18.39 -8.68 -14.67
N GLY A 885 -19.59 -8.29 -14.22
CA GLY A 885 -20.53 -9.17 -13.52
C GLY A 885 -20.02 -9.66 -12.15
N LYS A 886 -19.07 -8.95 -11.53
CA LYS A 886 -18.52 -9.30 -10.22
C LYS A 886 -19.27 -8.61 -9.08
N ALA A 887 -19.10 -9.17 -7.88
CA ALA A 887 -19.74 -8.65 -6.67
C ALA A 887 -19.27 -7.23 -6.33
N GLU A 888 -20.22 -6.35 -5.99
CA GLU A 888 -19.98 -4.94 -5.67
C GLU A 888 -19.28 -4.70 -4.32
N ALA A 889 -19.16 -5.74 -3.48
CA ALA A 889 -18.54 -5.61 -2.17
C ALA A 889 -17.09 -5.09 -2.31
N PRO A 890 -16.72 -3.95 -1.70
CA PRO A 890 -15.48 -3.22 -2.00
C PRO A 890 -14.23 -4.10 -1.95
N GLN A 891 -14.05 -4.89 -0.89
CA GLN A 891 -12.87 -5.77 -0.75
C GLN A 891 -12.79 -6.84 -1.85
N ARG A 892 -13.93 -7.34 -2.33
CA ARG A 892 -13.98 -8.35 -3.40
C ARG A 892 -13.78 -7.70 -4.77
N ALA A 893 -14.36 -6.53 -4.99
CA ALA A 893 -14.16 -5.72 -6.19
C ALA A 893 -12.68 -5.32 -6.34
N VAL A 894 -12.07 -4.80 -5.28
CA VAL A 894 -10.63 -4.49 -5.21
C VAL A 894 -9.79 -5.73 -5.47
N ARG A 895 -10.08 -6.86 -4.81
CA ARG A 895 -9.32 -8.10 -5.03
C ARG A 895 -9.42 -8.59 -6.48
N PHE A 896 -10.60 -8.49 -7.09
CA PHE A 896 -10.79 -8.82 -8.50
C PHE A 896 -9.98 -7.87 -9.39
N LEU A 897 -10.09 -6.56 -9.19
CA LEU A 897 -9.35 -5.59 -9.99
C LEU A 897 -7.85 -5.69 -9.78
N LYS A 898 -7.34 -6.01 -8.58
CA LYS A 898 -5.92 -6.35 -8.36
C LYS A 898 -5.47 -7.52 -9.21
N MET A 899 -6.35 -8.49 -9.50
CA MET A 899 -6.04 -9.57 -10.44
C MET A 899 -6.07 -9.09 -11.89
N VAL A 900 -6.97 -8.17 -12.25
CA VAL A 900 -6.97 -7.53 -13.58
C VAL A 900 -5.70 -6.69 -13.77
N VAL A 901 -5.28 -5.92 -12.76
CA VAL A 901 -4.02 -5.17 -12.70
C VAL A 901 -2.82 -6.10 -12.94
N LYS A 902 -2.77 -7.27 -12.30
CA LYS A 902 -1.70 -8.25 -12.54
C LYS A 902 -1.63 -8.74 -13.99
N VAL A 903 -2.77 -8.83 -14.66
CA VAL A 903 -2.83 -9.24 -16.08
C VAL A 903 -2.47 -8.08 -17.01
N LEU A 904 -2.90 -6.86 -16.71
CA LEU A 904 -2.69 -5.71 -17.59
C LEU A 904 -1.32 -5.03 -17.40
N ASN A 905 -0.75 -5.05 -16.20
CA ASN A 905 0.51 -4.36 -15.90
C ASN A 905 1.72 -5.25 -16.20
N VAL A 906 1.99 -5.45 -17.48
CA VAL A 906 3.16 -6.20 -17.97
C VAL A 906 4.44 -5.44 -17.59
N GLU A 907 5.46 -6.14 -17.08
CA GLU A 907 6.77 -5.57 -16.69
C GLU A 907 6.66 -4.39 -15.70
N ALA A 908 5.64 -4.40 -14.83
CA ALA A 908 5.38 -3.38 -13.82
C ALA A 908 5.02 -1.97 -14.37
N TYR A 909 4.66 -1.87 -15.66
CA TYR A 909 4.08 -0.67 -16.23
C TYR A 909 2.61 -0.51 -15.82
N PRO A 910 2.18 0.65 -15.29
CA PRO A 910 0.86 0.83 -14.69
C PRO A 910 -0.24 1.10 -15.73
N VAL A 911 -0.67 0.07 -16.46
CA VAL A 911 -1.78 0.16 -17.43
C VAL A 911 -3.12 0.37 -16.73
N LEU A 912 -3.37 -0.38 -15.66
CA LEU A 912 -4.50 -0.19 -14.76
C LEU A 912 -3.96 0.06 -13.34
N THR A 913 -4.45 1.11 -12.69
CA THR A 913 -4.12 1.45 -11.31
C THR A 913 -5.39 1.52 -10.46
N LEU A 914 -5.22 1.43 -9.14
CA LEU A 914 -6.31 1.58 -8.18
C LEU A 914 -6.04 2.79 -7.26
N PRO A 915 -6.24 4.04 -7.74
CA PRO A 915 -5.97 5.23 -6.95
C PRO A 915 -7.03 5.44 -5.84
N ASP A 916 -6.87 6.54 -5.09
CA ASP A 916 -7.74 6.97 -4.00
C ASP A 916 -7.83 5.95 -2.86
N GLY A 917 -6.70 5.30 -2.52
CA GLY A 917 -6.66 4.21 -1.54
C GLY A 917 -7.49 3.00 -1.99
N GLU A 918 -7.36 2.62 -3.26
CA GLU A 918 -8.06 1.49 -3.90
C GLU A 918 -9.59 1.68 -4.02
N ARG A 919 -10.07 2.93 -4.04
CA ARG A 919 -11.50 3.27 -4.18
C ARG A 919 -11.90 3.47 -5.64
N SER A 920 -10.98 3.90 -6.49
CA SER A 920 -11.21 4.05 -7.92
C SER A 920 -10.32 3.09 -8.72
N ALA A 921 -10.69 2.84 -9.98
CA ALA A 921 -9.91 2.14 -10.98
C ALA A 921 -9.65 3.12 -12.11
N GLU A 922 -8.39 3.25 -12.51
CA GLU A 922 -7.94 4.16 -13.55
C GLU A 922 -7.23 3.39 -14.65
N LEU A 923 -7.61 3.65 -15.90
CA LEU A 923 -7.03 3.00 -17.07
C LEU A 923 -6.17 3.98 -17.84
N ASN A 924 -4.88 3.72 -18.02
CA ASN A 924 -4.04 4.46 -18.95
C ASN A 924 -4.28 3.94 -20.38
N THR A 925 -5.17 4.61 -21.11
CA THR A 925 -5.62 4.18 -22.43
C THR A 925 -4.46 4.15 -23.45
N ALA A 926 -3.54 5.12 -23.39
CA ALA A 926 -2.40 5.20 -24.30
C ALA A 926 -1.42 4.04 -24.08
N LEU A 927 -1.10 3.74 -22.82
CA LEU A 927 -0.19 2.65 -22.47
C LEU A 927 -0.82 1.28 -22.76
N LEU A 928 -2.12 1.11 -22.52
CA LEU A 928 -2.88 -0.09 -22.90
C LEU A 928 -2.76 -0.36 -24.41
N GLN A 929 -3.01 0.66 -25.24
CA GLN A 929 -2.87 0.55 -26.69
C GLN A 929 -1.42 0.23 -27.08
N GLN A 930 -0.46 0.92 -26.48
CA GLN A 930 0.96 0.71 -26.77
C GLN A 930 1.41 -0.73 -26.46
N GLN A 931 0.97 -1.30 -25.34
CA GLN A 931 1.44 -2.62 -24.91
C GLN A 931 0.73 -3.79 -25.59
N PHE A 932 -0.57 -3.65 -25.86
CA PHE A 932 -1.39 -4.78 -26.32
C PHE A 932 -1.76 -4.71 -27.79
N LEU A 933 -1.69 -3.53 -28.43
CA LEU A 933 -2.18 -3.33 -29.80
C LEU A 933 -1.10 -2.87 -30.79
N SER A 934 0.14 -2.59 -30.34
CA SER A 934 1.23 -2.14 -31.23
C SER A 934 1.94 -3.23 -32.02
N GLU A 935 1.65 -4.51 -31.78
CA GLU A 935 2.14 -5.61 -32.60
C GLU A 935 1.17 -5.83 -33.77
N GLY A 936 1.22 -4.94 -34.75
CA GLY A 936 0.32 -4.95 -35.90
C GLY A 936 0.53 -3.78 -36.87
N ALA A 937 1.79 -3.49 -37.22
CA ALA A 937 2.17 -2.76 -38.42
C ALA A 937 3.30 -3.49 -39.13
#